data_AF-A0A8H5QY31-F1
#
_entry.id   AF-A0A8H5QY31-F1
#
_cell.length_a   1.000
_cell.length_b   1.000
_cell.length_c   1.000
_cell.angle_alpha   90.00
_cell.angle_beta   90.00
_cell.angle_gamma   90.00
#
_symmetry.space_group_name_H-M   'P 1'
#
loop_
_entity.id
_entity.type
_entity.pdbx_description
1 polymer ?
#
loop_
_entity_poly.entity_id
_entity_poly.type
_entity_poly.pdbx_seq_one_letter_code
_entity_poly.pdbx_strand_id
1 'polypeptide(L)'
;MPRPLLPGPARERSQSPGQKCHYRAPLEQQGAYQELFHILATKSRDEGQDILRRIQSGQDVESILGHIQRADVLKQAHVVPDHYYQYEFPYRKDMPSFLIQEGNQYLDSWLYKYSLSEASMLDDDASTTQDPIIYQAPYHAGVMVDPSLDKIKAGDWTSIIKTNKSLRKLLQTYFLTEYTFFPAFQKDYFLQDMASGRKEYCSSLLVHAVLASACVETLGYRCLAEARRLWELEIGHAQLTTIQAAIVLAIVHDANGRDEEGRAYLAQAVAAAHAMNVHSFHVFKAPQLLMPPSIPLPEQDECYGDFVLRFPAAKGPVSLNYADTFRTISEFRLIMNDVAAVFFSDFKNTPDSTVDRIKGFCIRLDSWYQNLPPDLKTREISFPWQLKLHMHYYNLIIYLLETLRMTSTPALVDESVQKVLSDAKIRMETLLRLYYLRHGFESYDIFVISLLAFIGFMQAKTLDSAETASLESRRSTVALVAKGLQDQSQNCYLARLVLRILKSSVGNENQFLLKELDNEEEDEEAERVMEEQVKSSWPIDLEWIDVDPEKKRLDNLIRRTKELEFDEVPLICITSSFSDGDYQAIAGATGSKNKVKHILVPDVDAGLVMQDMRSTTTTPQKIWLSTAIRSVDHCVETSCFLQSNDDADARAAKDLEARHLRQTGVVEAMRAVSSGVLLGASHAIGHQLGPSNVGHGETSGILLPTVCKFNTCKNVNKDWQRRTVEITLEKDTVKSLPADKRAS
;
A
#
# COMPACT_ATOMS: atom_id res chain seq x y z
N MET A 1 -70.45 29.24 -41.51
CA MET A 1 -70.40 30.71 -41.75
C MET A 1 -70.53 31.41 -40.39
N PRO A 2 -69.96 32.62 -40.17
CA PRO A 2 -69.00 33.36 -40.98
C PRO A 2 -67.63 33.61 -40.30
N ARG A 3 -66.60 33.82 -41.13
CA ARG A 3 -65.42 34.71 -40.91
C ARG A 3 -65.71 36.01 -41.70
N PRO A 4 -64.85 37.07 -41.69
CA PRO A 4 -63.77 37.49 -40.78
C PRO A 4 -63.96 38.98 -40.36
N LEU A 5 -62.91 39.67 -39.85
CA LEU A 5 -62.30 40.84 -40.53
C LEU A 5 -61.06 41.40 -39.78
N LEU A 6 -59.96 41.51 -40.51
CA LEU A 6 -58.79 42.39 -40.31
C LEU A 6 -59.01 43.66 -41.19
N PRO A 7 -58.29 44.81 -41.04
CA PRO A 7 -56.85 44.93 -40.74
C PRO A 7 -56.41 46.12 -39.83
N GLY A 8 -55.09 46.26 -39.60
CA GLY A 8 -54.44 47.38 -38.90
C GLY A 8 -54.19 48.62 -39.79
N PRO A 9 -53.12 49.44 -39.61
CA PRO A 9 -51.90 49.29 -38.77
C PRO A 9 -51.93 50.28 -37.55
N ALA A 10 -50.88 50.80 -36.89
CA ALA A 10 -49.43 50.89 -37.16
C ALA A 10 -48.52 51.07 -35.91
N ARG A 11 -47.25 51.44 -36.18
CA ARG A 11 -46.10 51.76 -35.31
C ARG A 11 -46.23 53.13 -34.58
N GLU A 12 -45.53 53.49 -33.50
CA GLU A 12 -44.40 52.90 -32.73
C GLU A 12 -44.24 53.63 -31.38
N ARG A 13 -43.77 52.96 -30.31
CA ARG A 13 -42.71 53.45 -29.38
C ARG A 13 -42.34 52.43 -28.26
N SER A 14 -41.10 51.95 -28.33
CA SER A 14 -40.21 51.49 -27.23
C SER A 14 -40.74 50.54 -26.12
N GLN A 15 -40.66 49.24 -26.44
CA GLN A 15 -40.20 48.11 -25.60
C GLN A 15 -40.02 48.26 -24.07
N SER A 16 -40.74 47.42 -23.31
CA SER A 16 -40.15 46.36 -22.48
C SER A 16 -41.20 45.25 -22.16
N PRO A 17 -40.99 43.98 -22.55
CA PRO A 17 -41.92 42.89 -22.25
C PRO A 17 -41.44 42.05 -21.05
N GLY A 18 -42.32 41.84 -20.06
CA GLY A 18 -42.08 40.89 -18.99
C GLY A 18 -42.27 39.44 -19.45
N GLN A 19 -41.52 38.51 -18.86
CA GLN A 19 -41.75 37.07 -19.00
C GLN A 19 -42.34 36.50 -17.70
N LYS A 20 -43.54 35.93 -17.80
CA LYS A 20 -44.07 35.01 -16.79
C LYS A 20 -43.31 33.69 -16.92
N CYS A 21 -42.58 33.28 -15.88
CA CYS A 21 -41.93 31.98 -15.87
C CYS A 21 -42.88 30.93 -15.27
N HIS A 22 -43.39 30.01 -16.10
CA HIS A 22 -44.02 28.78 -15.64
C HIS A 22 -42.94 27.70 -15.49
N TYR A 23 -42.39 27.54 -14.28
CA TYR A 23 -41.66 26.31 -13.95
C TYR A 23 -42.66 25.18 -13.71
N ARG A 24 -42.66 24.20 -14.62
CA ARG A 24 -43.32 22.90 -14.43
C ARG A 24 -42.21 21.87 -14.32
N ALA A 25 -42.00 21.32 -13.12
CA ALA A 25 -40.98 20.31 -12.88
C ALA A 25 -41.27 19.03 -13.70
N PRO A 26 -40.23 18.27 -14.10
CA PRO A 26 -40.39 16.93 -14.69
C PRO A 26 -41.19 15.99 -13.79
N LEU A 27 -41.83 14.98 -14.37
CA LEU A 27 -42.63 13.99 -13.65
C LEU A 27 -41.80 13.19 -12.62
N GLU A 28 -40.52 12.93 -12.91
CA GLU A 28 -39.59 12.24 -12.00
C GLU A 28 -39.33 13.07 -10.73
N GLN A 29 -39.12 14.38 -10.86
CA GLN A 29 -39.01 15.28 -9.71
C GLN A 29 -40.31 15.35 -8.88
N GLN A 30 -41.49 15.08 -9.46
CA GLN A 30 -42.71 15.00 -8.64
C GLN A 30 -42.74 13.76 -7.74
N GLY A 31 -42.13 12.64 -8.17
CA GLY A 31 -42.00 11.42 -7.37
C GLY A 31 -41.08 11.62 -6.16
N ALA A 32 -39.88 12.16 -6.39
CA ALA A 32 -38.90 12.39 -5.33
C ALA A 32 -39.42 13.30 -4.21
N TYR A 33 -40.16 14.36 -4.54
CA TYR A 33 -40.74 15.26 -3.53
C TYR A 33 -41.92 14.61 -2.78
N GLN A 34 -42.65 13.68 -3.39
CA GLN A 34 -43.67 12.88 -2.69
C GLN A 34 -43.05 11.86 -1.73
N GLU A 35 -41.98 11.18 -2.15
CA GLU A 35 -41.23 10.24 -1.30
C GLU A 35 -40.64 10.96 -0.08
N LEU A 36 -39.97 12.11 -0.29
CA LEU A 36 -39.40 12.92 0.79
C LEU A 36 -40.47 13.41 1.78
N PHE A 37 -41.65 13.81 1.28
CA PHE A 37 -42.78 14.20 2.13
C PHE A 37 -43.34 13.02 2.93
N HIS A 38 -43.44 11.83 2.32
CA HIS A 38 -43.87 10.62 3.01
C HIS A 38 -42.88 10.23 4.12
N ILE A 39 -41.57 10.29 3.85
CA ILE A 39 -40.53 10.01 4.85
C ILE A 39 -40.60 11.01 6.01
N LEU A 40 -40.75 12.30 5.73
CA LEU A 40 -40.95 13.34 6.76
C LEU A 40 -42.21 13.10 7.61
N ALA A 41 -43.25 12.48 7.04
CA ALA A 41 -44.48 12.14 7.76
C ALA A 41 -44.38 10.86 8.60
N THR A 42 -43.44 9.95 8.32
CA THR A 42 -43.34 8.64 8.99
C THR A 42 -42.12 8.43 9.89
N LYS A 43 -41.01 9.18 9.70
CA LYS A 43 -39.79 9.05 10.51
C LYS A 43 -39.97 9.70 11.91
N SER A 44 -39.04 9.39 12.82
CA SER A 44 -39.06 9.95 14.17
C SER A 44 -38.80 11.47 14.18
N ARG A 45 -39.14 12.14 15.29
CA ARG A 45 -39.03 13.61 15.40
C ARG A 45 -37.60 14.12 15.17
N ASP A 46 -36.61 13.39 15.63
CA ASP A 46 -35.19 13.80 15.56
C ASP A 46 -34.64 13.59 14.14
N GLU A 47 -35.04 12.50 13.47
CA GLU A 47 -34.71 12.24 12.05
C GLU A 47 -35.39 13.26 11.12
N GLY A 48 -36.67 13.56 11.36
CA GLY A 48 -37.40 14.57 10.62
C GLY A 48 -36.78 15.97 10.76
N GLN A 49 -36.20 16.28 11.92
CA GLN A 49 -35.42 17.52 12.12
C GLN A 49 -34.10 17.54 11.34
N ASP A 50 -33.41 16.41 11.18
CA ASP A 50 -32.19 16.35 10.34
C ASP A 50 -32.52 16.57 8.86
N ILE A 51 -33.55 15.88 8.36
CA ILE A 51 -34.05 16.03 6.99
C ILE A 51 -34.47 17.49 6.74
N LEU A 52 -35.20 18.12 7.68
CA LEU A 52 -35.62 19.52 7.54
C LEU A 52 -34.42 20.49 7.50
N ARG A 53 -33.35 20.24 8.28
CA ARG A 53 -32.13 21.06 8.23
C ARG A 53 -31.43 20.98 6.87
N ARG A 54 -31.40 19.80 6.24
CA ARG A 54 -30.80 19.58 4.91
C ARG A 54 -31.56 20.30 3.79
N ILE A 55 -32.89 20.29 3.87
CA ILE A 55 -33.76 21.10 2.99
C ILE A 55 -33.45 22.60 3.19
N GLN A 56 -33.34 23.05 4.43
CA GLN A 56 -33.03 24.45 4.77
C GLN A 56 -31.62 24.89 4.35
N SER A 57 -30.64 23.98 4.29
CA SER A 57 -29.31 24.26 3.74
C SER A 57 -29.23 24.24 2.22
N GLY A 58 -30.35 23.98 1.51
CA GLY A 58 -30.41 24.02 0.05
C GLY A 58 -29.83 22.80 -0.66
N GLN A 59 -29.74 21.64 0.02
CA GLN A 59 -29.46 20.38 -0.67
C GLN A 59 -30.66 20.00 -1.56
N ASP A 60 -30.40 19.41 -2.71
CA ASP A 60 -31.47 18.94 -3.60
C ASP A 60 -32.16 17.68 -3.04
N VAL A 61 -33.35 17.41 -3.54
CA VAL A 61 -34.21 16.33 -3.01
C VAL A 61 -33.65 14.94 -3.29
N GLU A 62 -32.94 14.74 -4.40
CA GLU A 62 -32.38 13.43 -4.76
C GLU A 62 -31.15 13.11 -3.88
N SER A 63 -30.28 14.08 -3.61
CA SER A 63 -29.22 13.96 -2.60
C SER A 63 -29.77 13.62 -1.21
N ILE A 64 -30.86 14.29 -0.80
CA ILE A 64 -31.47 14.05 0.52
C ILE A 64 -32.06 12.64 0.59
N LEU A 65 -32.79 12.19 -0.45
CA LEU A 65 -33.31 10.82 -0.52
C LEU A 65 -32.19 9.78 -0.55
N GLY A 66 -31.14 9.99 -1.34
CA GLY A 66 -29.98 9.10 -1.39
C GLY A 66 -29.28 8.97 -0.04
N HIS A 67 -29.15 10.07 0.72
CA HIS A 67 -28.67 10.02 2.10
C HIS A 67 -29.59 9.24 3.04
N ILE A 68 -30.91 9.39 2.92
CA ILE A 68 -31.88 8.66 3.76
C ILE A 68 -31.86 7.16 3.41
N GLN A 69 -31.85 6.81 2.13
CA GLN A 69 -31.78 5.42 1.67
C GLN A 69 -30.47 4.76 2.11
N ARG A 70 -29.31 5.44 1.96
CA ARG A 70 -28.02 4.96 2.51
C ARG A 70 -28.04 4.83 4.04
N ALA A 71 -28.69 5.74 4.76
CA ALA A 71 -28.84 5.64 6.21
C ALA A 71 -29.78 4.48 6.63
N ASP A 72 -30.82 4.18 5.84
CA ASP A 72 -31.66 3.00 6.07
C ASP A 72 -30.95 1.69 5.67
N VAL A 73 -30.07 1.68 4.65
CA VAL A 73 -29.18 0.54 4.34
C VAL A 73 -28.15 0.31 5.45
N LEU A 74 -27.53 1.38 5.98
CA LEU A 74 -26.68 1.30 7.17
C LEU A 74 -27.47 0.87 8.41
N LYS A 75 -28.76 1.20 8.52
CA LYS A 75 -29.66 0.65 9.54
C LYS A 75 -30.04 -0.81 9.28
N GLN A 76 -30.13 -1.26 8.03
CA GLN A 76 -30.29 -2.67 7.67
C GLN A 76 -29.02 -3.47 7.99
N ALA A 77 -27.83 -2.88 7.83
CA ALA A 77 -26.58 -3.43 8.38
C ALA A 77 -26.51 -3.39 9.93
N HIS A 78 -27.38 -2.60 10.59
CA HIS A 78 -27.62 -2.64 12.03
C HIS A 78 -28.89 -3.43 12.42
N VAL A 79 -29.60 -4.04 11.46
CA VAL A 79 -30.56 -5.10 11.78
C VAL A 79 -29.72 -6.30 12.19
N VAL A 80 -30.11 -6.92 13.30
CA VAL A 80 -29.48 -8.13 13.84
C VAL A 80 -29.32 -9.14 12.69
N PRO A 81 -28.09 -9.53 12.29
CA PRO A 81 -27.86 -10.30 11.08
C PRO A 81 -28.63 -11.61 11.09
N ASP A 82 -29.22 -11.98 9.95
CA ASP A 82 -29.99 -13.21 9.83
C ASP A 82 -29.09 -14.40 10.20
N HIS A 83 -29.49 -15.14 11.24
CA HIS A 83 -28.55 -15.97 12.03
C HIS A 83 -28.00 -17.21 11.32
N TYR A 84 -28.47 -17.44 10.09
CA TYR A 84 -28.16 -18.56 9.22
C TYR A 84 -27.69 -18.09 7.82
N TYR A 85 -27.36 -16.81 7.68
CA TYR A 85 -26.96 -16.23 6.40
C TYR A 85 -25.67 -16.88 5.86
N GLN A 86 -25.70 -17.19 4.57
CA GLN A 86 -24.56 -17.68 3.79
C GLN A 86 -24.28 -16.68 2.67
N TYR A 87 -23.01 -16.38 2.44
CA TYR A 87 -22.60 -15.45 1.40
C TYR A 87 -22.65 -16.11 0.02
N GLU A 88 -23.06 -15.36 -1.01
CA GLU A 88 -23.01 -15.80 -2.40
C GLU A 88 -21.74 -15.28 -3.09
N PHE A 89 -21.04 -16.13 -3.85
CA PHE A 89 -19.85 -15.72 -4.60
C PHE A 89 -20.16 -14.61 -5.64
N PRO A 90 -19.30 -13.58 -5.77
CA PRO A 90 -19.62 -12.38 -6.55
C PRO A 90 -19.63 -12.57 -8.08
N TYR A 91 -19.01 -13.62 -8.61
CA TYR A 91 -18.88 -13.82 -10.07
C TYR A 91 -19.62 -15.06 -10.59
N ARG A 92 -19.44 -16.21 -9.95
CA ARG A 92 -20.16 -17.45 -10.25
C ARG A 92 -20.64 -18.07 -8.95
N LYS A 93 -21.94 -18.31 -8.83
CA LYS A 93 -22.59 -18.89 -7.64
C LYS A 93 -22.05 -20.28 -7.26
N ASP A 94 -21.67 -21.08 -8.25
CA ASP A 94 -21.17 -22.44 -8.02
C ASP A 94 -19.67 -22.48 -7.70
N MET A 95 -19.32 -23.37 -6.77
CA MET A 95 -17.93 -23.75 -6.49
C MET A 95 -17.27 -24.25 -7.80
N PRO A 96 -16.07 -23.75 -8.16
CA PRO A 96 -15.38 -24.20 -9.37
C PRO A 96 -15.20 -25.71 -9.42
N SER A 97 -15.54 -26.34 -10.55
CA SER A 97 -15.41 -27.79 -10.75
C SER A 97 -13.98 -28.30 -10.53
N PHE A 98 -12.96 -27.52 -10.87
CA PHE A 98 -11.55 -27.89 -10.63
C PHE A 98 -11.15 -27.91 -9.15
N LEU A 99 -11.98 -27.40 -8.22
CA LEU A 99 -11.78 -27.58 -6.77
C LEU A 99 -12.47 -28.84 -6.26
N ILE A 100 -13.49 -29.32 -6.98
CA ILE A 100 -14.28 -30.51 -6.66
C ILE A 100 -13.55 -31.75 -7.22
N GLN A 101 -12.39 -32.06 -6.62
CA GLN A 101 -11.54 -33.18 -7.00
C GLN A 101 -11.45 -34.23 -5.88
N GLU A 102 -11.32 -35.50 -6.29
CA GLU A 102 -11.06 -36.61 -5.38
C GLU A 102 -9.77 -36.38 -4.57
N GLY A 103 -9.84 -36.54 -3.25
CA GLY A 103 -8.73 -36.28 -2.32
C GLY A 103 -8.67 -34.85 -1.76
N ASN A 104 -9.52 -33.91 -2.20
CA ASN A 104 -9.67 -32.61 -1.55
C ASN A 104 -10.48 -32.73 -0.24
N GLN A 105 -9.78 -33.08 0.85
CA GLN A 105 -10.33 -33.33 2.20
C GLN A 105 -11.26 -32.24 2.76
N TYR A 106 -11.21 -31.01 2.26
CA TYR A 106 -12.11 -29.93 2.71
C TYR A 106 -13.55 -30.10 2.19
N LEU A 107 -13.76 -30.89 1.14
CA LEU A 107 -15.08 -31.25 0.64
C LEU A 107 -15.80 -32.27 1.56
N ASP A 108 -15.07 -32.95 2.45
CA ASP A 108 -15.64 -33.82 3.48
C ASP A 108 -15.95 -33.09 4.80
N SER A 109 -15.55 -31.81 4.91
CA SER A 109 -15.70 -31.00 6.13
C SER A 109 -17.14 -30.67 6.46
N TRP A 110 -17.45 -30.54 7.75
CA TRP A 110 -18.76 -30.06 8.18
C TRP A 110 -19.05 -28.66 7.62
N LEU A 111 -18.03 -27.79 7.57
CA LEU A 111 -18.14 -26.44 7.02
C LEU A 111 -18.59 -26.44 5.55
N TYR A 112 -18.05 -27.34 4.71
CA TYR A 112 -18.50 -27.49 3.32
C TYR A 112 -19.93 -28.06 3.25
N LYS A 113 -20.23 -29.13 3.99
CA LYS A 113 -21.56 -29.77 4.01
C LYS A 113 -22.68 -28.79 4.41
N TYR A 114 -22.47 -28.00 5.46
CA TYR A 114 -23.42 -26.95 5.88
C TYR A 114 -23.47 -25.73 4.93
N SER A 115 -22.55 -25.64 3.95
CA SER A 115 -22.55 -24.59 2.92
C SER A 115 -23.18 -25.04 1.59
N LEU A 116 -23.65 -26.29 1.47
CA LEU A 116 -24.36 -26.79 0.29
C LEU A 116 -25.90 -26.62 0.36
N SER A 117 -26.43 -26.01 1.42
CA SER A 117 -27.87 -25.95 1.73
C SER A 117 -28.60 -27.31 1.91
N GLU A 118 -27.92 -28.44 1.72
CA GLU A 118 -28.43 -29.81 1.99
C GLU A 118 -28.50 -30.16 3.50
N ALA A 119 -28.56 -29.16 4.38
CA ALA A 119 -28.68 -29.37 5.83
C ALA A 119 -29.91 -30.22 6.23
N SER A 120 -30.94 -30.28 5.38
CA SER A 120 -32.13 -31.12 5.57
C SER A 120 -31.92 -32.63 5.32
N MET A 121 -30.75 -33.04 4.81
CA MET A 121 -30.41 -34.45 4.55
C MET A 121 -29.38 -35.01 5.56
N LEU A 122 -28.92 -34.19 6.52
CA LEU A 122 -27.90 -34.58 7.50
C LEU A 122 -28.46 -35.19 8.80
N ASP A 123 -29.79 -35.31 8.96
CA ASP A 123 -30.44 -35.73 10.22
C ASP A 123 -29.97 -37.10 10.75
N ASP A 124 -29.50 -38.02 9.89
CA ASP A 124 -28.97 -39.34 10.30
C ASP A 124 -27.49 -39.32 10.76
N ASP A 125 -26.69 -38.31 10.41
CA ASP A 125 -25.23 -38.24 10.71
C ASP A 125 -24.87 -37.03 11.61
N ALA A 126 -25.75 -36.02 11.68
CA ALA A 126 -25.60 -34.81 12.48
C ALA A 126 -25.70 -35.04 14.00
N SER A 127 -26.05 -36.24 14.46
CA SER A 127 -26.10 -36.58 15.90
C SER A 127 -24.72 -36.64 16.58
N THR A 128 -23.64 -36.39 15.85
CA THR A 128 -22.25 -36.53 16.31
C THR A 128 -21.56 -35.21 16.66
N THR A 129 -22.03 -34.06 16.16
CA THR A 129 -21.45 -32.74 16.47
C THR A 129 -22.19 -32.09 17.65
N GLN A 130 -21.43 -31.56 18.62
CA GLN A 130 -21.98 -31.16 19.93
C GLN A 130 -22.87 -29.90 19.85
N ASP A 131 -22.59 -29.00 18.91
CA ASP A 131 -23.42 -27.83 18.58
C ASP A 131 -23.27 -27.46 17.08
N PRO A 132 -24.20 -27.85 16.18
CA PRO A 132 -24.07 -27.65 14.74
C PRO A 132 -24.11 -26.17 14.31
N ILE A 133 -24.52 -25.26 15.20
CA ILE A 133 -24.64 -23.82 14.95
C ILE A 133 -23.31 -23.17 14.52
N ILE A 134 -22.16 -23.70 14.96
CA ILE A 134 -20.84 -23.15 14.61
C ILE A 134 -20.51 -23.28 13.11
N TYR A 135 -21.14 -24.24 12.43
CA TYR A 135 -21.03 -24.43 10.97
C TYR A 135 -22.14 -23.74 10.19
N GLN A 136 -23.12 -23.12 10.87
CA GLN A 136 -24.32 -22.53 10.27
C GLN A 136 -24.35 -21.01 10.39
N ALA A 137 -23.86 -20.46 11.49
CA ALA A 137 -23.79 -19.01 11.71
C ALA A 137 -22.43 -18.44 11.26
N PRO A 138 -22.38 -17.21 10.72
CA PRO A 138 -21.13 -16.48 10.57
C PRO A 138 -20.52 -16.18 11.94
N TYR A 139 -19.18 -16.24 12.02
CA TYR A 139 -18.46 -16.05 13.28
C TYR A 139 -18.78 -14.71 13.97
N HIS A 140 -18.91 -13.64 13.19
CA HIS A 140 -19.22 -12.29 13.70
C HIS A 140 -20.67 -12.13 14.22
N ALA A 141 -21.56 -13.12 14.03
CA ALA A 141 -22.85 -13.18 14.72
C ALA A 141 -22.74 -13.70 16.17
N GLY A 142 -21.60 -14.30 16.53
CA GLY A 142 -21.28 -14.69 17.90
C GLY A 142 -20.90 -13.49 18.77
N VAL A 143 -21.39 -13.45 20.01
CA VAL A 143 -20.99 -12.43 20.99
C VAL A 143 -20.13 -13.06 22.09
N MET A 144 -18.92 -12.54 22.29
CA MET A 144 -18.03 -12.94 23.38
C MET A 144 -18.67 -12.64 24.75
N VAL A 145 -18.73 -13.65 25.61
CA VAL A 145 -19.24 -13.58 26.98
C VAL A 145 -18.09 -13.71 27.97
N ASP A 146 -17.78 -12.65 28.71
CA ASP A 146 -16.76 -12.66 29.77
C ASP A 146 -17.23 -11.79 30.96
N PRO A 147 -17.41 -12.35 32.18
CA PRO A 147 -17.91 -11.61 33.34
C PRO A 147 -17.01 -10.45 33.81
N SER A 148 -15.75 -10.40 33.36
CA SER A 148 -14.81 -9.32 33.70
C SER A 148 -15.17 -8.04 32.95
N LEU A 149 -15.67 -8.15 31.71
CA LEU A 149 -16.08 -7.02 30.86
C LEU A 149 -17.21 -6.18 31.48
N ASP A 150 -18.00 -6.76 32.39
CA ASP A 150 -19.08 -6.05 33.10
C ASP A 150 -18.57 -5.11 34.21
N LYS A 151 -17.37 -5.35 34.73
CA LYS A 151 -16.77 -4.64 35.87
C LYS A 151 -15.89 -3.46 35.44
N ILE A 152 -15.41 -3.46 34.20
CA ILE A 152 -14.48 -2.47 33.64
C ILE A 152 -15.14 -1.08 33.53
N LYS A 153 -14.41 -0.05 33.95
CA LYS A 153 -14.79 1.36 33.82
C LYS A 153 -13.85 2.07 32.85
N ALA A 154 -14.39 2.79 31.88
CA ALA A 154 -13.58 3.42 30.84
C ALA A 154 -12.69 4.55 31.36
N GLY A 155 -13.19 5.35 32.30
CA GLY A 155 -12.46 6.49 32.87
C GLY A 155 -11.20 6.12 33.66
N ASP A 156 -11.05 4.86 34.06
CA ASP A 156 -9.88 4.38 34.81
C ASP A 156 -8.69 4.08 33.86
N TRP A 157 -8.96 3.91 32.56
CA TRP A 157 -8.00 3.38 31.58
C TRP A 157 -7.75 4.27 30.36
N THR A 158 -8.78 4.97 29.88
CA THR A 158 -8.71 5.79 28.65
C THR A 158 -9.30 7.18 28.81
N SER A 159 -8.59 8.17 28.26
CA SER A 159 -9.04 9.56 28.18
C SER A 159 -10.00 9.79 26.99
N ILE A 160 -10.05 8.87 26.02
CA ILE A 160 -10.74 9.02 24.75
C ILE A 160 -12.16 8.44 24.82
N ILE A 161 -12.31 7.17 25.20
CA ILE A 161 -13.61 6.49 25.23
C ILE A 161 -14.39 6.92 26.48
N LYS A 162 -15.57 7.53 26.28
CA LYS A 162 -16.37 8.11 27.38
C LYS A 162 -17.40 7.17 27.99
N THR A 163 -17.70 6.03 27.38
CA THR A 163 -18.72 5.09 27.89
C THR A 163 -18.17 3.67 28.03
N ASN A 164 -18.57 2.98 29.11
CA ASN A 164 -18.21 1.58 29.34
C ASN A 164 -18.77 0.66 28.24
N LYS A 165 -19.94 1.01 27.65
CA LYS A 165 -20.55 0.25 26.55
C LYS A 165 -19.68 0.28 25.29
N SER A 166 -19.21 1.46 24.89
CA SER A 166 -18.30 1.62 23.74
C SER A 166 -16.98 0.89 23.98
N LEU A 167 -16.37 1.06 25.16
CA LEU A 167 -15.14 0.36 25.52
C LEU A 167 -15.30 -1.16 25.43
N ARG A 168 -16.37 -1.72 26.02
CA ARG A 168 -16.64 -3.15 25.98
C ARG A 168 -16.77 -3.68 24.56
N LYS A 169 -17.52 -2.99 23.70
CA LYS A 169 -17.70 -3.43 22.30
C LYS A 169 -16.37 -3.46 21.55
N LEU A 170 -15.49 -2.48 21.77
CA LEU A 170 -14.17 -2.44 21.14
C LEU A 170 -13.23 -3.54 21.68
N LEU A 171 -13.23 -3.80 22.99
CA LEU A 171 -12.50 -4.94 23.56
C LEU A 171 -13.00 -6.26 22.96
N GLN A 172 -14.32 -6.46 22.87
CA GLN A 172 -14.90 -7.64 22.23
C GLN A 172 -14.50 -7.74 20.75
N THR A 173 -14.47 -6.64 19.99
CA THR A 173 -13.98 -6.64 18.60
C THR A 173 -12.53 -7.14 18.54
N TYR A 174 -11.60 -6.53 19.27
CA TYR A 174 -10.18 -6.93 19.30
C TYR A 174 -9.99 -8.43 19.60
N PHE A 175 -10.70 -8.92 20.61
CA PHE A 175 -10.60 -10.31 21.04
C PHE A 175 -11.16 -11.31 20.02
N LEU A 176 -12.13 -10.91 19.20
CA LEU A 176 -12.73 -11.76 18.17
C LEU A 176 -11.93 -11.71 16.85
N THR A 177 -11.44 -10.54 16.43
CA THR A 177 -10.80 -10.36 15.12
C THR A 177 -9.29 -10.63 15.12
N GLU A 178 -8.56 -10.02 16.05
CA GLU A 178 -7.08 -9.94 16.00
C GLU A 178 -6.42 -10.92 16.98
N TYR A 179 -6.85 -10.95 18.24
CA TYR A 179 -6.20 -11.74 19.29
C TYR A 179 -6.13 -13.24 18.95
N THR A 180 -7.17 -13.80 18.33
CA THR A 180 -7.25 -15.24 18.02
C THR A 180 -6.13 -15.73 17.08
N PHE A 181 -5.50 -14.82 16.32
CA PHE A 181 -4.34 -15.13 15.49
C PHE A 181 -3.05 -14.45 15.98
N PHE A 182 -3.14 -13.26 16.59
CA PHE A 182 -2.00 -12.50 17.12
C PHE A 182 -2.13 -12.21 18.62
N PRO A 183 -2.06 -13.24 19.49
CA PRO A 183 -2.16 -13.07 20.93
C PRO A 183 -0.90 -12.38 21.49
N ALA A 184 -0.99 -11.08 21.73
CA ALA A 184 0.09 -10.26 22.27
C ALA A 184 0.27 -10.39 23.80
N PHE A 185 -0.78 -10.82 24.51
CA PHE A 185 -0.87 -10.95 25.96
C PHE A 185 -1.89 -12.05 26.31
N GLN A 186 -2.05 -12.40 27.59
CA GLN A 186 -3.07 -13.36 28.03
C GLN A 186 -4.36 -12.62 28.43
N LYS A 187 -5.49 -13.02 27.82
CA LYS A 187 -6.81 -12.36 27.92
C LYS A 187 -7.28 -12.17 29.36
N ASP A 188 -7.27 -13.23 30.16
CA ASP A 188 -7.90 -13.24 31.48
C ASP A 188 -7.13 -12.37 32.48
N TYR A 189 -5.81 -12.45 32.50
CA TYR A 189 -4.99 -11.57 33.34
C TYR A 189 -5.18 -10.09 32.96
N PHE A 190 -5.20 -9.78 31.66
CA PHE A 190 -5.50 -8.42 31.17
C PHE A 190 -6.88 -7.95 31.64
N LEU A 191 -7.93 -8.74 31.42
CA LEU A 191 -9.31 -8.37 31.78
C LEU A 191 -9.53 -8.31 33.30
N GLN A 192 -8.90 -9.18 34.08
CA GLN A 192 -8.96 -9.17 35.55
C GLN A 192 -8.26 -7.94 36.14
N ASP A 193 -7.09 -7.57 35.63
CA ASP A 193 -6.38 -6.35 36.03
C ASP A 193 -7.17 -5.11 35.61
N MET A 194 -7.69 -5.09 34.38
CA MET A 194 -8.53 -3.99 33.88
C MET A 194 -9.81 -3.82 34.73
N ALA A 195 -10.41 -4.91 35.20
CA ALA A 195 -11.60 -4.88 36.06
C ALA A 195 -11.30 -4.52 37.52
N SER A 196 -10.08 -4.77 38.00
CA SER A 196 -9.68 -4.53 39.40
C SER A 196 -8.87 -3.23 39.61
N GLY A 197 -8.40 -2.60 38.54
CA GLY A 197 -7.54 -1.41 38.60
C GLY A 197 -6.06 -1.72 38.87
N ARG A 198 -5.67 -3.00 38.86
CA ARG A 198 -4.26 -3.42 38.96
C ARG A 198 -3.53 -3.17 37.64
N LYS A 199 -2.21 -2.91 37.73
CA LYS A 199 -1.38 -2.50 36.59
C LYS A 199 -0.27 -3.49 36.24
N GLU A 200 -0.42 -4.75 36.63
CA GLU A 200 0.61 -5.79 36.43
C GLU A 200 0.52 -6.38 35.02
N TYR A 201 -0.71 -6.67 34.58
CA TYR A 201 -1.03 -7.22 33.26
C TYR A 201 -1.91 -6.31 32.39
N CYS A 202 -2.23 -5.09 32.88
CA CYS A 202 -2.97 -4.08 32.12
C CYS A 202 -2.35 -2.69 32.33
N SER A 203 -2.14 -1.92 31.27
CA SER A 203 -1.70 -0.52 31.36
C SER A 203 -2.51 0.37 30.43
N SER A 204 -2.56 1.68 30.70
CA SER A 204 -3.21 2.62 29.77
C SER A 204 -2.56 2.60 28.39
N LEU A 205 -1.25 2.37 28.29
CA LEU A 205 -0.55 2.20 27.01
C LEU A 205 -1.11 0.98 26.23
N LEU A 206 -1.14 -0.20 26.88
CA LEU A 206 -1.67 -1.42 26.27
C LEU A 206 -3.15 -1.28 25.89
N VAL A 207 -3.97 -0.67 26.75
CA VAL A 207 -5.39 -0.40 26.45
C VAL A 207 -5.54 0.50 25.22
N HIS A 208 -4.77 1.58 25.09
CA HIS A 208 -4.88 2.43 23.89
C HIS A 208 -4.36 1.76 22.62
N ALA A 209 -3.36 0.87 22.71
CA ALA A 209 -2.91 0.06 21.58
C ALA A 209 -3.99 -0.94 21.13
N VAL A 210 -4.61 -1.66 22.08
CA VAL A 210 -5.76 -2.55 21.84
C VAL A 210 -6.94 -1.80 21.22
N LEU A 211 -7.24 -0.60 21.71
CA LEU A 211 -8.30 0.24 21.14
C LEU A 211 -7.96 0.78 19.75
N ALA A 212 -6.69 1.07 19.47
CA ALA A 212 -6.25 1.47 18.13
C ALA A 212 -6.36 0.31 17.11
N SER A 213 -6.15 -0.94 17.56
CA SER A 213 -6.34 -2.15 16.76
C SER A 213 -7.83 -2.51 16.54
N ALA A 214 -8.69 -2.22 17.52
CA ALA A 214 -10.13 -2.48 17.43
C ALA A 214 -10.95 -1.42 16.67
N CYS A 215 -10.38 -0.23 16.46
CA CYS A 215 -11.08 0.91 15.86
C CYS A 215 -10.53 1.23 14.49
N VAL A 216 -11.45 1.34 13.54
CA VAL A 216 -11.19 1.93 12.23
C VAL A 216 -11.45 3.45 12.29
N GLU A 217 -11.05 4.19 11.24
CA GLU A 217 -11.25 5.64 11.10
C GLU A 217 -10.60 6.54 12.20
N THR A 218 -11.13 7.76 12.38
CA THR A 218 -10.61 8.82 13.27
C THR A 218 -10.52 8.41 14.74
N LEU A 219 -11.30 7.43 15.20
CA LEU A 219 -11.18 6.92 16.57
C LEU A 219 -9.89 6.10 16.75
N GLY A 220 -9.57 5.23 15.78
CA GLY A 220 -8.32 4.46 15.75
C GLY A 220 -7.11 5.36 15.76
N TYR A 221 -7.08 6.39 14.91
CA TYR A 221 -5.99 7.38 14.88
C TYR A 221 -5.79 8.12 16.21
N ARG A 222 -6.89 8.47 16.91
CA ARG A 222 -6.79 9.12 18.23
C ARG A 222 -6.26 8.17 19.30
N CYS A 223 -6.70 6.92 19.29
CA CYS A 223 -6.18 5.88 20.19
C CYS A 223 -4.70 5.59 19.92
N LEU A 224 -4.29 5.51 18.65
CA LEU A 224 -2.90 5.35 18.25
C LEU A 224 -2.04 6.54 18.69
N ALA A 225 -2.51 7.78 18.50
CA ALA A 225 -1.78 8.98 18.93
C ALA A 225 -1.56 9.02 20.45
N GLU A 226 -2.57 8.65 21.25
CA GLU A 226 -2.44 8.57 22.71
C GLU A 226 -1.55 7.39 23.14
N ALA A 227 -1.63 6.23 22.47
CA ALA A 227 -0.71 5.12 22.71
C ALA A 227 0.74 5.51 22.43
N ARG A 228 1.01 6.22 21.32
CA ARG A 228 2.35 6.74 21.01
C ARG A 228 2.84 7.76 22.05
N ARG A 229 1.98 8.67 22.50
CA ARG A 229 2.30 9.63 23.57
C ARG A 229 2.62 8.93 24.90
N LEU A 230 1.91 7.84 25.23
CA LEU A 230 2.17 7.03 26.42
C LEU A 230 3.47 6.21 26.28
N TRP A 231 3.74 5.65 25.09
CA TRP A 231 5.00 4.97 24.79
C TRP A 231 6.21 5.89 25.02
N GLU A 232 6.15 7.12 24.50
CA GLU A 232 7.20 8.13 24.66
C GLU A 232 7.49 8.49 26.13
N LEU A 233 6.50 8.37 27.03
CA LEU A 233 6.66 8.56 28.47
C LEU A 233 7.23 7.34 29.20
N GLU A 234 7.09 6.13 28.65
CA GLU A 234 7.61 4.88 29.22
C GLU A 234 9.03 4.54 28.73
N ILE A 235 9.61 5.36 27.84
CA ILE A 235 10.99 5.17 27.33
C ILE A 235 11.99 5.06 28.50
N GLY A 236 12.78 3.99 28.48
CA GLY A 236 13.78 3.67 29.51
C GLY A 236 13.24 2.92 30.74
N HIS A 237 11.92 2.71 30.86
CA HIS A 237 11.27 2.04 31.99
C HIS A 237 10.32 0.91 31.54
N ALA A 238 10.76 0.11 30.58
CA ALA A 238 9.93 -0.93 29.95
C ALA A 238 9.40 -1.97 30.96
N GLN A 239 8.09 -2.19 30.92
CA GLN A 239 7.37 -3.22 31.67
C GLN A 239 6.85 -4.31 30.72
N LEU A 240 6.31 -5.40 31.28
CA LEU A 240 5.66 -6.45 30.48
C LEU A 240 4.55 -5.86 29.58
N THR A 241 3.71 -4.98 30.13
CA THR A 241 2.64 -4.31 29.38
C THR A 241 3.16 -3.38 28.28
N THR A 242 4.36 -2.80 28.43
CA THR A 242 5.04 -2.03 27.38
C THR A 242 5.43 -2.95 26.21
N ILE A 243 6.01 -4.12 26.48
CA ILE A 243 6.35 -5.13 25.44
C ILE A 243 5.08 -5.62 24.73
N GLN A 244 4.02 -5.92 25.48
CA GLN A 244 2.73 -6.34 24.93
C GLN A 244 2.11 -5.25 24.05
N ALA A 245 2.22 -3.98 24.45
CA ALA A 245 1.74 -2.85 23.65
C ALA A 245 2.55 -2.66 22.37
N ALA A 246 3.86 -2.92 22.38
CA ALA A 246 4.70 -2.87 21.18
C ALA A 246 4.22 -3.83 20.09
N ILE A 247 3.81 -5.04 20.49
CA ILE A 247 3.26 -6.05 19.56
C ILE A 247 1.97 -5.53 18.91
N VAL A 248 1.03 -5.04 19.72
CA VAL A 248 -0.25 -4.54 19.18
C VAL A 248 -0.04 -3.28 18.33
N LEU A 249 0.87 -2.39 18.72
CA LEU A 249 1.24 -1.23 17.93
C LEU A 249 1.86 -1.62 16.58
N ALA A 250 2.69 -2.66 16.52
CA ALA A 250 3.25 -3.15 15.26
C ALA A 250 2.14 -3.59 14.29
N ILE A 251 1.16 -4.37 14.77
CA ILE A 251 -0.01 -4.80 13.98
C ILE A 251 -0.82 -3.60 13.47
N VAL A 252 -1.03 -2.58 14.32
CA VAL A 252 -1.71 -1.33 13.92
C VAL A 252 -0.90 -0.58 12.86
N HIS A 253 0.43 -0.55 12.95
CA HIS A 253 1.29 0.07 11.95
C HIS A 253 1.30 -0.71 10.63
N ASP A 254 1.29 -2.04 10.66
CA ASP A 254 1.15 -2.91 9.48
C ASP A 254 -0.18 -2.61 8.75
N ALA A 255 -1.30 -2.57 9.48
CA ALA A 255 -2.63 -2.22 8.96
C ALA A 255 -2.74 -0.82 8.34
N ASN A 256 -1.81 0.08 8.67
CA ASN A 256 -1.71 1.43 8.10
C ASN A 256 -0.64 1.55 7.00
N GLY A 257 -0.07 0.43 6.49
CA GLY A 257 0.99 0.48 5.47
C GLY A 257 2.28 1.13 5.96
N ARG A 258 2.57 1.00 7.26
CA ARG A 258 3.73 1.59 7.95
C ARG A 258 4.52 0.57 8.75
N ASP A 259 4.68 -0.65 8.21
CA ASP A 259 5.41 -1.73 8.86
C ASP A 259 6.86 -1.38 9.21
N GLU A 260 7.47 -0.39 8.55
CA GLU A 260 8.80 0.10 8.94
C GLU A 260 8.78 0.79 10.32
N GLU A 261 7.73 1.56 10.61
CA GLU A 261 7.52 2.17 11.93
C GLU A 261 7.11 1.10 12.95
N GLY A 262 6.27 0.13 12.54
CA GLY A 262 5.87 -1.03 13.37
C GLY A 262 7.07 -1.87 13.85
N ARG A 263 8.02 -2.17 12.97
CA ARG A 263 9.26 -2.87 13.34
C ARG A 263 10.13 -2.12 14.33
N ALA A 264 10.08 -0.78 14.37
CA ALA A 264 10.84 -0.02 15.35
C ALA A 264 10.33 -0.28 16.79
N TYR A 265 9.02 -0.48 16.97
CA TYR A 265 8.44 -0.93 18.25
C TYR A 265 8.88 -2.35 18.60
N LEU A 266 8.81 -3.29 17.65
CA LEU A 266 9.25 -4.68 17.87
C LEU A 266 10.74 -4.78 18.23
N ALA A 267 11.61 -4.07 17.51
CA ALA A 267 13.06 -4.08 17.77
C ALA A 267 13.44 -3.47 19.12
N GLN A 268 12.65 -2.50 19.64
CA GLN A 268 12.81 -2.00 21.01
C GLN A 268 12.28 -2.99 22.05
N ALA A 269 11.24 -3.75 21.69
CA ALA A 269 10.64 -4.78 22.51
C ALA A 269 11.23 -6.18 22.22
N VAL A 270 12.55 -6.35 22.31
CA VAL A 270 13.31 -7.59 21.98
C VAL A 270 12.70 -8.90 22.56
N ALA A 271 11.95 -8.82 23.66
CA ALA A 271 11.23 -9.96 24.26
C ALA A 271 9.93 -10.37 23.51
N ALA A 272 9.47 -9.61 22.52
CA ALA A 272 8.27 -9.84 21.70
C ALA A 272 8.43 -10.97 20.65
N ALA A 273 9.25 -11.97 20.98
CA ALA A 273 9.78 -13.03 20.12
C ALA A 273 8.77 -13.55 19.08
N HIS A 274 7.56 -13.86 19.55
CA HIS A 274 6.56 -14.55 18.74
C HIS A 274 5.98 -13.70 17.60
N ALA A 275 5.81 -12.39 17.83
CA ALA A 275 5.30 -11.46 16.81
C ALA A 275 6.37 -11.14 15.75
N MET A 276 7.64 -11.05 16.17
CA MET A 276 8.76 -10.78 15.28
C MET A 276 8.94 -11.87 14.22
N ASN A 277 8.74 -13.14 14.57
CA ASN A 277 8.95 -14.27 13.65
C ASN A 277 7.97 -14.25 12.46
N VAL A 278 6.69 -13.94 12.71
CA VAL A 278 5.67 -13.84 11.65
C VAL A 278 5.95 -12.62 10.76
N HIS A 279 6.29 -11.48 11.37
CA HIS A 279 6.65 -10.26 10.66
C HIS A 279 7.84 -10.50 9.73
N SER A 280 8.95 -11.02 10.26
CA SER A 280 10.19 -11.33 9.52
C SER A 280 9.95 -12.22 8.30
N PHE A 281 9.12 -13.26 8.41
CA PHE A 281 8.79 -14.10 7.25
C PHE A 281 8.03 -13.31 6.17
N HIS A 282 6.94 -12.62 6.54
CA HIS A 282 6.12 -11.93 5.53
C HIS A 282 6.79 -10.69 4.93
N VAL A 283 7.73 -10.03 5.61
CA VAL A 283 8.54 -8.93 5.04
C VAL A 283 9.88 -9.36 4.47
N PHE A 284 10.13 -10.68 4.35
CA PHE A 284 11.31 -11.27 3.71
C PHE A 284 12.63 -10.80 4.34
N LYS A 285 12.69 -10.79 5.68
CA LYS A 285 13.86 -10.36 6.47
C LYS A 285 14.29 -11.44 7.45
N ALA A 286 15.58 -11.50 7.73
CA ALA A 286 16.14 -12.37 8.78
C ALA A 286 15.35 -12.21 10.09
N PRO A 287 15.03 -13.31 10.80
CA PRO A 287 14.45 -13.23 12.13
C PRO A 287 15.49 -12.70 13.12
N GLN A 288 15.05 -11.82 14.02
CA GLN A 288 15.92 -11.29 15.08
C GLN A 288 16.30 -12.37 16.12
N LEU A 289 15.54 -13.46 16.18
CA LEU A 289 15.78 -14.60 17.05
C LEU A 289 16.03 -15.86 16.22
N LEU A 290 17.28 -16.33 16.28
CA LEU A 290 17.73 -17.54 15.57
C LEU A 290 17.45 -18.85 16.32
N MET A 291 16.92 -18.78 17.54
CA MET A 291 16.55 -19.95 18.35
C MET A 291 15.20 -19.74 19.05
N PRO A 292 14.43 -20.80 19.30
CA PRO A 292 13.23 -20.72 20.13
C PRO A 292 13.55 -20.30 21.57
N PRO A 293 12.56 -19.74 22.32
CA PRO A 293 12.68 -19.54 23.75
C PRO A 293 13.05 -20.84 24.48
N SER A 294 13.90 -20.74 25.51
CA SER A 294 14.31 -21.89 26.32
C SER A 294 13.26 -22.36 27.34
N ILE A 295 12.17 -21.60 27.50
CA ILE A 295 11.04 -21.92 28.36
C ILE A 295 9.97 -22.58 27.49
N PRO A 296 9.57 -23.84 27.74
CA PRO A 296 8.50 -24.49 26.99
C PRO A 296 7.14 -23.85 27.29
N LEU A 297 6.18 -24.09 26.40
CA LEU A 297 4.79 -23.72 26.64
C LEU A 297 4.18 -24.55 27.80
N PRO A 298 3.22 -24.01 28.56
CA PRO A 298 2.51 -24.76 29.60
C PRO A 298 1.74 -25.97 29.04
N GLU A 299 1.67 -27.05 29.80
CA GLU A 299 0.87 -28.23 29.42
C GLU A 299 -0.61 -28.06 29.78
N GLN A 300 -0.94 -27.15 30.70
CA GLN A 300 -2.30 -26.92 31.22
C GLN A 300 -3.08 -25.96 30.32
N ASP A 301 -4.26 -26.37 29.87
CA ASP A 301 -5.12 -25.59 28.96
C ASP A 301 -5.61 -24.28 29.59
N GLU A 302 -5.81 -24.27 30.91
CA GLU A 302 -6.24 -23.09 31.65
C GLU A 302 -5.23 -21.93 31.58
N CYS A 303 -3.96 -22.19 31.24
CA CYS A 303 -2.94 -21.15 31.10
C CYS A 303 -3.14 -20.24 29.88
N TYR A 304 -3.88 -20.68 28.85
CA TYR A 304 -4.08 -19.93 27.61
C TYR A 304 -5.30 -19.00 27.69
N GLY A 305 -6.31 -19.39 28.47
CA GLY A 305 -7.60 -18.73 28.52
C GLY A 305 -8.49 -19.12 27.34
N ASP A 306 -9.77 -19.36 27.61
CA ASP A 306 -10.73 -19.76 26.59
C ASP A 306 -11.66 -18.62 26.17
N PHE A 307 -12.22 -18.75 24.97
CA PHE A 307 -13.29 -17.91 24.46
C PHE A 307 -14.63 -18.60 24.62
N VAL A 308 -15.58 -17.87 25.20
CA VAL A 308 -16.97 -18.32 25.29
C VAL A 308 -17.81 -17.41 24.42
N LEU A 309 -18.42 -17.97 23.37
CA LEU A 309 -19.32 -17.26 22.47
C LEU A 309 -20.77 -17.61 22.77
N ARG A 310 -21.65 -16.62 22.64
CA ARG A 310 -23.09 -16.85 22.55
C ARG A 310 -23.55 -16.54 21.14
N PHE A 311 -23.90 -17.57 20.39
CA PHE A 311 -24.67 -17.42 19.15
C PHE A 311 -26.16 -17.31 19.50
N PRO A 312 -26.94 -16.45 18.82
CA PRO A 312 -28.35 -16.21 19.17
C PRO A 312 -29.26 -17.45 19.11
N ALA A 313 -28.96 -18.41 18.23
CA ALA A 313 -29.71 -19.66 18.09
C ALA A 313 -29.07 -20.88 18.79
N ALA A 314 -27.95 -20.71 19.50
CA ALA A 314 -27.34 -21.80 20.26
C ALA A 314 -28.15 -22.13 21.53
N LYS A 315 -28.11 -23.41 21.95
CA LYS A 315 -28.76 -23.87 23.20
C LYS A 315 -28.09 -23.26 24.45
N GLY A 316 -26.81 -22.91 24.36
CA GLY A 316 -26.03 -22.28 25.42
C GLY A 316 -24.82 -21.54 24.87
N PRO A 317 -23.94 -21.04 25.75
CA PRO A 317 -22.64 -20.53 25.35
C PRO A 317 -21.74 -21.67 24.87
N VAL A 318 -20.98 -21.42 23.79
CA VAL A 318 -20.06 -22.37 23.15
C VAL A 318 -18.63 -21.99 23.54
N SER A 319 -17.87 -22.96 24.06
CA SER A 319 -16.42 -22.88 24.30
C SER A 319 -15.67 -23.10 22.99
N LEU A 320 -14.54 -22.41 22.79
CA LEU A 320 -13.75 -22.49 21.55
C LEU A 320 -12.44 -23.29 21.68
N ASN A 321 -12.15 -23.84 22.86
CA ASN A 321 -10.92 -24.59 23.20
C ASN A 321 -9.63 -23.96 22.65
N TYR A 322 -9.38 -22.70 22.98
CA TYR A 322 -8.30 -21.94 22.33
C TYR A 322 -6.86 -22.43 22.62
N ALA A 323 -6.66 -23.26 23.65
CA ALA A 323 -5.34 -23.77 24.04
C ALA A 323 -4.62 -24.54 22.92
N ASP A 324 -5.34 -25.47 22.27
CA ASP A 324 -4.80 -26.26 21.15
C ASP A 324 -4.44 -25.37 19.95
N THR A 325 -5.32 -24.42 19.61
CA THR A 325 -5.04 -23.38 18.60
C THR A 325 -3.73 -22.65 18.88
N PHE A 326 -3.53 -22.17 20.12
CA PHE A 326 -2.33 -21.41 20.48
C PHE A 326 -1.06 -22.25 20.35
N ARG A 327 -1.07 -23.49 20.87
CA ARG A 327 0.08 -24.41 20.79
C ARG A 327 0.45 -24.73 19.34
N THR A 328 -0.55 -25.13 18.54
CA THR A 328 -0.38 -25.46 17.12
C THR A 328 0.13 -24.27 16.29
N ILE A 329 -0.43 -23.06 16.49
CA ILE A 329 0.08 -21.83 15.85
C ILE A 329 1.54 -21.57 16.29
N SER A 330 1.87 -21.83 17.55
CA SER A 330 3.21 -21.59 18.07
C SER A 330 4.27 -22.48 17.42
N GLU A 331 3.98 -23.78 17.31
CA GLU A 331 4.85 -24.77 16.65
C GLU A 331 5.06 -24.45 15.17
N PHE A 332 3.98 -24.10 14.45
CA PHE A 332 4.06 -23.70 13.05
C PHE A 332 5.01 -22.51 12.84
N ARG A 333 4.91 -21.51 13.72
CA ARG A 333 5.74 -20.30 13.68
C ARG A 333 7.21 -20.57 14.01
N LEU A 334 7.55 -21.65 14.71
CA LEU A 334 8.95 -22.09 14.84
C LEU A 334 9.48 -22.63 13.51
N ILE A 335 8.70 -23.41 12.76
CA ILE A 335 9.10 -23.90 11.44
C ILE A 335 9.26 -22.72 10.46
N MET A 336 8.31 -21.76 10.46
CA MET A 336 8.43 -20.52 9.69
C MET A 336 9.70 -19.73 10.02
N ASN A 337 10.04 -19.62 11.31
CA ASN A 337 11.22 -18.89 11.75
C ASN A 337 12.51 -19.51 11.22
N ASP A 338 12.61 -20.85 11.23
CA ASP A 338 13.76 -21.56 10.67
C ASP A 338 13.86 -21.38 9.14
N VAL A 339 12.73 -21.34 8.43
CA VAL A 339 12.68 -20.99 7.00
C VAL A 339 13.20 -19.56 6.79
N ALA A 340 12.69 -18.57 7.54
CA ALA A 340 13.15 -17.19 7.45
C ALA A 340 14.65 -17.05 7.77
N ALA A 341 15.15 -17.76 8.78
CA ALA A 341 16.57 -17.79 9.14
C ALA A 341 17.45 -18.36 8.01
N VAL A 342 16.97 -19.40 7.31
CA VAL A 342 17.67 -20.03 6.19
C VAL A 342 17.72 -19.15 4.94
N PHE A 343 16.62 -18.48 4.61
CA PHE A 343 16.45 -17.80 3.32
C PHE A 343 16.71 -16.30 3.34
N PHE A 344 16.49 -15.61 4.47
CA PHE A 344 16.55 -14.14 4.54
C PHE A 344 17.73 -13.60 5.37
N SER A 345 18.61 -14.47 5.86
CA SER A 345 19.89 -14.09 6.47
C SER A 345 21.02 -14.15 5.44
N ASP A 346 22.18 -13.51 5.71
CA ASP A 346 23.36 -13.45 4.83
C ASP A 346 24.07 -14.82 4.58
N PHE A 347 23.41 -15.95 4.85
CA PHE A 347 23.93 -17.28 4.54
C PHE A 347 23.89 -17.54 3.04
N LYS A 348 25.07 -17.71 2.43
CA LYS A 348 25.19 -18.16 1.04
C LYS A 348 24.70 -19.60 0.89
N ASN A 349 23.45 -19.76 0.44
CA ASN A 349 22.91 -21.05 0.02
C ASN A 349 23.46 -21.43 -1.37
N THR A 350 23.81 -22.70 -1.57
CA THR A 350 24.07 -23.25 -2.91
C THR A 350 22.79 -23.92 -3.41
N PRO A 351 22.56 -24.07 -4.74
CA PRO A 351 21.35 -24.70 -5.24
C PRO A 351 21.06 -26.07 -4.60
N ASP A 352 22.08 -26.93 -4.47
CA ASP A 352 21.93 -28.24 -3.83
C ASP A 352 21.54 -28.13 -2.34
N SER A 353 22.14 -27.18 -1.59
CA SER A 353 21.80 -27.00 -0.18
C SER A 353 20.42 -26.37 0.01
N THR A 354 19.94 -25.56 -0.94
CA THR A 354 18.57 -25.06 -0.99
C THR A 354 17.58 -26.21 -1.18
N VAL A 355 17.84 -27.13 -2.12
CA VAL A 355 16.99 -28.31 -2.38
C VAL A 355 16.83 -29.17 -1.12
N ASP A 356 17.93 -29.51 -0.45
CA ASP A 356 17.89 -30.37 0.74
C ASP A 356 17.20 -29.68 1.93
N ARG A 357 17.41 -28.36 2.10
CA ARG A 357 16.72 -27.56 3.11
C ARG A 357 15.21 -27.52 2.87
N ILE A 358 14.78 -27.27 1.62
CA ILE A 358 13.34 -27.27 1.28
C ILE A 358 12.70 -28.62 1.57
N LYS A 359 13.33 -29.73 1.17
CA LYS A 359 12.83 -31.09 1.48
C LYS A 359 12.70 -31.30 2.99
N GLY A 360 13.71 -30.90 3.77
CA GLY A 360 13.66 -30.95 5.23
C GLY A 360 12.51 -30.14 5.84
N PHE A 361 12.23 -28.94 5.32
CA PHE A 361 11.09 -28.13 5.75
C PHE A 361 9.75 -28.76 5.37
N CYS A 362 9.59 -29.26 4.15
CA CYS A 362 8.35 -29.94 3.73
C CYS A 362 8.04 -31.17 4.60
N ILE A 363 9.05 -31.97 4.97
CA ILE A 363 8.88 -33.11 5.89
C ILE A 363 8.44 -32.65 7.29
N ARG A 364 9.04 -31.57 7.82
CA ARG A 364 8.64 -30.99 9.12
C ARG A 364 7.21 -30.46 9.09
N LEU A 365 6.83 -29.81 8.00
CA LEU A 365 5.50 -29.23 7.80
C LEU A 365 4.43 -30.31 7.65
N ASP A 366 4.65 -31.35 6.85
CA ASP A 366 3.73 -32.49 6.76
C ASP A 366 3.59 -33.17 8.12
N SER A 367 4.69 -33.47 8.81
CA SER A 367 4.66 -34.05 10.17
C SER A 367 3.83 -33.20 11.14
N TRP A 368 4.00 -31.88 11.15
CA TRP A 368 3.18 -30.97 11.95
C TRP A 368 1.69 -31.04 11.57
N TYR A 369 1.37 -31.03 10.26
CA TYR A 369 0.00 -31.09 9.75
C TYR A 369 -0.71 -32.42 10.07
N GLN A 370 0.00 -33.56 9.93
CA GLN A 370 -0.53 -34.88 10.30
C GLN A 370 -0.80 -34.98 11.82
N ASN A 371 -0.05 -34.24 12.65
CA ASN A 371 -0.20 -34.24 14.11
C ASN A 371 -1.13 -33.16 14.69
N LEU A 372 -1.81 -32.36 13.85
CA LEU A 372 -2.81 -31.38 14.31
C LEU A 372 -3.85 -31.99 15.28
N PRO A 373 -4.23 -31.29 16.37
CA PRO A 373 -5.32 -31.68 17.28
C PRO A 373 -6.66 -32.00 16.57
N PRO A 374 -7.56 -32.80 17.19
CA PRO A 374 -8.81 -33.24 16.55
C PRO A 374 -9.74 -32.11 16.06
N ASP A 375 -9.86 -31.05 16.86
CA ASP A 375 -10.63 -29.83 16.57
C ASP A 375 -10.00 -28.95 15.48
N LEU A 376 -8.71 -29.16 15.20
CA LEU A 376 -7.94 -28.55 14.12
C LEU A 376 -7.76 -29.49 12.91
N LYS A 377 -8.47 -30.63 12.86
CA LYS A 377 -8.51 -31.46 11.64
C LYS A 377 -9.44 -30.85 10.58
N THR A 378 -9.11 -31.12 9.32
CA THR A 378 -9.84 -30.65 8.13
C THR A 378 -11.34 -30.87 8.15
N ARG A 379 -11.83 -31.91 8.85
CA ARG A 379 -13.27 -32.19 8.99
C ARG A 379 -13.98 -31.21 9.92
N GLU A 380 -13.32 -30.81 11.01
CA GLU A 380 -13.93 -30.16 12.17
C GLU A 380 -13.77 -28.64 12.20
N ILE A 381 -12.77 -28.09 11.49
CA ILE A 381 -12.53 -26.63 11.46
C ILE A 381 -13.77 -25.84 10.98
N SER A 382 -14.08 -24.75 11.69
CA SER A 382 -15.23 -23.88 11.43
C SER A 382 -14.93 -22.40 11.58
N PHE A 383 -13.88 -22.02 12.32
CA PHE A 383 -13.64 -20.62 12.69
C PHE A 383 -12.60 -19.92 11.82
N PRO A 384 -12.65 -18.56 11.71
CA PRO A 384 -11.75 -17.79 10.87
C PRO A 384 -10.27 -18.08 11.09
N TRP A 385 -9.79 -18.18 12.34
CA TRP A 385 -8.37 -18.43 12.63
C TRP A 385 -7.93 -19.85 12.27
N GLN A 386 -8.83 -20.85 12.36
CA GLN A 386 -8.55 -22.22 11.97
C GLN A 386 -8.39 -22.31 10.44
N LEU A 387 -9.29 -21.68 9.69
CA LEU A 387 -9.17 -21.56 8.24
C LEU A 387 -7.91 -20.79 7.82
N LYS A 388 -7.59 -19.68 8.50
CA LYS A 388 -6.35 -18.91 8.30
C LYS A 388 -5.09 -19.73 8.60
N LEU A 389 -5.09 -20.58 9.62
CA LEU A 389 -3.98 -21.48 9.93
C LEU A 389 -3.71 -22.47 8.78
N HIS A 390 -4.74 -23.12 8.25
CA HIS A 390 -4.58 -24.05 7.14
C HIS A 390 -4.21 -23.33 5.83
N MET A 391 -4.74 -22.13 5.58
CA MET A 391 -4.30 -21.30 4.46
C MET A 391 -2.83 -20.88 4.62
N HIS A 392 -2.38 -20.52 5.82
CA HIS A 392 -0.99 -20.15 6.07
C HIS A 392 -0.04 -21.33 5.85
N TYR A 393 -0.43 -22.54 6.25
CA TYR A 393 0.29 -23.77 5.92
C TYR A 393 0.48 -23.94 4.41
N TYR A 394 -0.59 -23.83 3.61
CA TYR A 394 -0.45 -23.96 2.15
C TYR A 394 0.30 -22.81 1.51
N ASN A 395 0.18 -21.57 2.02
CA ASN A 395 0.99 -20.44 1.57
C ASN A 395 2.50 -20.74 1.70
N LEU A 396 2.94 -21.24 2.86
CA LEU A 396 4.34 -21.62 3.09
C LEU A 396 4.78 -22.81 2.20
N ILE A 397 3.94 -23.84 2.06
CA ILE A 397 4.21 -24.97 1.16
C ILE A 397 4.35 -24.51 -0.29
N ILE A 398 3.47 -23.63 -0.78
CA ILE A 398 3.55 -23.09 -2.13
C ILE A 398 4.84 -22.29 -2.31
N TYR A 399 5.19 -21.39 -1.38
CA TYR A 399 6.46 -20.65 -1.44
C TYR A 399 7.69 -21.57 -1.50
N LEU A 400 7.73 -22.61 -0.66
CA LEU A 400 8.83 -23.58 -0.65
C LEU A 400 8.91 -24.38 -1.95
N LEU A 401 7.78 -24.89 -2.46
CA LEU A 401 7.75 -25.72 -3.67
C LEU A 401 7.95 -24.90 -4.96
N GLU A 402 7.51 -23.65 -5.01
CA GLU A 402 7.83 -22.73 -6.12
C GLU A 402 9.32 -22.37 -6.11
N THR A 403 9.91 -22.12 -4.93
CA THR A 403 11.36 -21.92 -4.81
C THR A 403 12.11 -23.14 -5.34
N LEU A 404 11.71 -24.35 -4.92
CA LEU A 404 12.29 -25.59 -5.43
C LEU A 404 12.17 -25.71 -6.94
N ARG A 405 11.01 -25.36 -7.52
CA ARG A 405 10.76 -25.39 -8.97
C ARG A 405 11.65 -24.43 -9.76
N MET A 406 11.97 -23.26 -9.19
CA MET A 406 12.79 -22.23 -9.85
C MET A 406 14.31 -22.44 -9.64
N THR A 407 14.74 -23.00 -8.51
CA THR A 407 16.18 -23.17 -8.18
C THR A 407 16.76 -24.52 -8.61
N SER A 408 15.93 -25.51 -8.93
CA SER A 408 16.37 -26.86 -9.30
C SER A 408 16.46 -27.06 -10.81
N THR A 409 17.29 -28.00 -11.26
CA THR A 409 17.21 -28.45 -12.66
C THR A 409 15.89 -29.21 -12.89
N PRO A 410 15.31 -29.20 -14.12
CA PRO A 410 14.06 -29.91 -14.40
C PRO A 410 14.09 -31.42 -14.10
N ALA A 411 15.27 -32.04 -14.07
CA ALA A 411 15.45 -33.46 -13.72
C ALA A 411 15.30 -33.75 -12.21
N LEU A 412 15.32 -32.72 -11.35
CA LEU A 412 15.13 -32.82 -9.89
C LEU A 412 13.70 -32.49 -9.45
N VAL A 413 12.86 -31.96 -10.37
CA VAL A 413 11.46 -31.59 -10.12
C VAL A 413 10.58 -32.57 -10.86
N ASP A 414 10.29 -33.71 -10.23
CA ASP A 414 9.41 -34.73 -10.80
C ASP A 414 7.92 -34.33 -10.78
N GLU A 415 7.09 -35.16 -11.41
CA GLU A 415 5.63 -34.97 -11.47
C GLU A 415 4.97 -34.96 -10.08
N SER A 416 5.58 -35.58 -9.06
CA SER A 416 5.04 -35.59 -7.69
C SER A 416 5.14 -34.21 -7.05
N VAL A 417 6.25 -33.49 -7.25
CA VAL A 417 6.42 -32.11 -6.76
C VAL A 417 5.40 -31.19 -7.41
N GLN A 418 5.18 -31.31 -8.73
CA GLN A 418 4.18 -30.52 -9.45
C GLN A 418 2.76 -30.82 -8.97
N LYS A 419 2.45 -32.09 -8.71
CA LYS A 419 1.15 -32.50 -8.14
C LYS A 419 0.93 -31.90 -6.76
N VAL A 420 1.88 -32.03 -5.82
CA VAL A 420 1.73 -31.49 -4.46
C VAL A 420 1.57 -29.97 -4.48
N LEU A 421 2.30 -29.26 -5.36
CA LEU A 421 2.14 -27.83 -5.57
C LEU A 421 0.76 -27.46 -6.12
N SER A 422 0.22 -28.24 -7.07
CA SER A 422 -1.14 -28.05 -7.60
C SER A 422 -2.21 -28.31 -6.53
N ASP A 423 -2.10 -29.42 -5.80
CA ASP A 423 -2.99 -29.79 -4.70
C ASP A 423 -2.99 -28.71 -3.59
N ALA A 424 -1.83 -28.14 -3.27
CA ALA A 424 -1.72 -27.04 -2.29
C ALA A 424 -2.48 -25.78 -2.77
N LYS A 425 -2.34 -25.40 -4.05
CA LYS A 425 -3.08 -24.25 -4.63
C LYS A 425 -4.59 -24.49 -4.65
N ILE A 426 -5.04 -25.70 -5.00
CA ILE A 426 -6.45 -26.09 -4.98
C ILE A 426 -7.03 -26.00 -3.55
N ARG A 427 -6.31 -26.51 -2.55
CA ARG A 427 -6.74 -26.47 -1.14
C ARG A 427 -6.76 -25.04 -0.59
N MET A 428 -5.77 -24.23 -0.94
CA MET A 428 -5.72 -22.80 -0.62
C MET A 428 -6.97 -22.04 -1.13
N GLU A 429 -7.34 -22.25 -2.40
CA GLU A 429 -8.52 -21.61 -2.98
C GLU A 429 -9.83 -22.17 -2.39
N THR A 430 -9.89 -23.48 -2.12
CA THR A 430 -11.03 -24.12 -1.45
C THR A 430 -11.28 -23.50 -0.08
N LEU A 431 -10.23 -23.30 0.72
CA LEU A 431 -10.29 -22.68 2.04
C LEU A 431 -10.74 -21.21 1.98
N LEU A 432 -10.22 -20.42 1.04
CA LEU A 432 -10.65 -19.02 0.87
C LEU A 432 -12.15 -18.95 0.55
N ARG A 433 -12.64 -19.87 -0.28
CA ARG A 433 -14.07 -19.93 -0.63
C ARG A 433 -14.93 -20.36 0.55
N LEU A 434 -14.51 -21.37 1.33
CA LEU A 434 -15.21 -21.77 2.55
C LEU A 434 -15.24 -20.66 3.61
N TYR A 435 -14.13 -19.94 3.79
CA TYR A 435 -14.06 -18.75 4.65
C TYR A 435 -15.11 -17.73 4.21
N TYR A 436 -15.13 -17.36 2.92
CA TYR A 436 -16.08 -16.37 2.43
C TYR A 436 -17.53 -16.82 2.58
N LEU A 437 -17.89 -18.02 2.12
CA LEU A 437 -19.26 -18.55 2.20
C LEU A 437 -19.83 -18.48 3.61
N ARG A 438 -19.02 -18.78 4.65
CA ARG A 438 -19.48 -18.80 6.04
C ARG A 438 -19.29 -17.48 6.79
N HIS A 439 -18.27 -16.68 6.50
CA HIS A 439 -17.89 -15.55 7.35
C HIS A 439 -17.90 -14.19 6.66
N GLY A 440 -17.96 -14.15 5.33
CA GLY A 440 -17.82 -12.94 4.54
C GLY A 440 -16.40 -12.36 4.60
N PHE A 441 -16.28 -11.09 4.21
CA PHE A 441 -15.04 -10.32 4.35
C PHE A 441 -15.26 -8.94 5.01
N GLU A 442 -16.48 -8.65 5.49
CA GLU A 442 -16.83 -7.35 6.10
C GLU A 442 -16.23 -7.16 7.49
N SER A 443 -15.91 -8.25 8.18
CA SER A 443 -15.23 -8.22 9.49
C SER A 443 -13.73 -7.99 9.30
N TYR A 444 -13.22 -6.88 9.84
CA TYR A 444 -11.78 -6.55 9.81
C TYR A 444 -10.88 -7.71 10.26
N ASP A 445 -9.89 -8.06 9.44
CA ASP A 445 -8.92 -9.12 9.71
C ASP A 445 -7.62 -8.84 8.92
N ILE A 446 -6.59 -8.30 9.58
CA ILE A 446 -5.33 -7.92 8.91
C ILE A 446 -4.66 -9.09 8.17
N PHE A 447 -4.81 -10.32 8.67
CA PHE A 447 -4.15 -11.47 8.07
C PHE A 447 -4.88 -11.98 6.81
N VAL A 448 -6.19 -11.77 6.70
CA VAL A 448 -6.93 -12.09 5.48
C VAL A 448 -6.42 -11.26 4.30
N ILE A 449 -6.01 -10.00 4.52
CA ILE A 449 -5.46 -9.13 3.47
C ILE A 449 -4.20 -9.74 2.84
N SER A 450 -3.31 -10.37 3.62
CA SER A 450 -2.09 -10.99 3.07
C SER A 450 -2.40 -12.27 2.26
N LEU A 451 -3.35 -13.07 2.73
CA LEU A 451 -3.83 -14.27 2.01
C LEU A 451 -4.57 -13.89 0.71
N LEU A 452 -5.40 -12.85 0.76
CA LEU A 452 -6.09 -12.28 -0.40
C LEU A 452 -5.08 -11.76 -1.43
N ALA A 453 -4.09 -10.96 -1.01
CA ALA A 453 -3.02 -10.47 -1.87
C ALA A 453 -2.32 -11.63 -2.59
N PHE A 454 -1.85 -12.63 -1.83
CA PHE A 454 -1.14 -13.80 -2.36
C PHE A 454 -1.96 -14.55 -3.42
N ILE A 455 -3.22 -14.88 -3.10
CA ILE A 455 -4.09 -15.62 -4.02
C ILE A 455 -4.45 -14.77 -5.25
N GLY A 456 -4.75 -13.48 -5.06
CA GLY A 456 -5.11 -12.55 -6.12
C GLY A 456 -4.01 -12.40 -7.16
N PHE A 457 -2.79 -12.08 -6.72
CA PHE A 457 -1.64 -11.91 -7.60
C PHE A 457 -1.23 -13.21 -8.30
N MET A 458 -1.25 -14.34 -7.58
CA MET A 458 -1.00 -15.67 -8.15
C MET A 458 -1.95 -15.98 -9.31
N GLN A 459 -3.24 -15.62 -9.20
CA GLN A 459 -4.22 -15.88 -10.26
C GLN A 459 -4.16 -14.83 -11.37
N ALA A 460 -4.03 -13.54 -11.03
CA ALA A 460 -4.01 -12.42 -11.99
C ALA A 460 -2.92 -12.59 -13.06
N LYS A 461 -1.69 -12.93 -12.65
CA LYS A 461 -0.55 -13.22 -13.55
C LYS A 461 -0.81 -14.32 -14.58
N THR A 462 -1.78 -15.19 -14.31
CA THR A 462 -2.10 -16.34 -15.18
C THR A 462 -3.35 -16.10 -16.02
N LEU A 463 -4.02 -14.94 -15.94
CA LEU A 463 -5.19 -14.63 -16.77
C LEU A 463 -4.84 -14.66 -18.26
N ASP A 464 -3.80 -13.95 -18.68
CA ASP A 464 -3.42 -13.78 -20.09
C ASP A 464 -2.88 -15.07 -20.75
N SER A 465 -2.50 -16.06 -19.93
CA SER A 465 -1.99 -17.38 -20.36
C SER A 465 -2.97 -18.53 -20.10
N ALA A 466 -4.23 -18.22 -19.77
CA ALA A 466 -5.25 -19.22 -19.46
C ALA A 466 -5.91 -19.82 -20.70
N GLU A 467 -5.97 -21.15 -20.77
CA GLU A 467 -6.94 -21.82 -21.65
C GLU A 467 -8.37 -21.48 -21.21
N THR A 468 -9.30 -21.40 -22.16
CA THR A 468 -10.66 -20.85 -21.95
C THR A 468 -11.44 -21.50 -20.81
N ALA A 469 -11.28 -22.82 -20.61
CA ALA A 469 -11.92 -23.55 -19.50
C ALA A 469 -11.34 -23.20 -18.12
N SER A 470 -10.04 -22.83 -18.06
CA SER A 470 -9.36 -22.40 -16.84
C SER A 470 -9.55 -20.89 -16.55
N LEU A 471 -9.70 -20.09 -17.61
CA LEU A 471 -9.83 -18.63 -17.54
C LEU A 471 -11.00 -18.18 -16.66
N GLU A 472 -12.20 -18.69 -16.90
CA GLU A 472 -13.40 -18.37 -16.09
C GLU A 472 -13.22 -18.71 -14.61
N SER A 473 -12.45 -19.75 -14.31
CA SER A 473 -12.14 -20.12 -12.94
C SER A 473 -11.18 -19.13 -12.28
N ARG A 474 -10.13 -18.71 -12.99
CA ARG A 474 -9.18 -17.67 -12.54
C ARG A 474 -9.89 -16.34 -12.32
N ARG A 475 -10.77 -15.94 -13.24
CA ARG A 475 -11.67 -14.77 -13.13
C ARG A 475 -12.53 -14.83 -11.86
N SER A 476 -13.14 -15.99 -11.58
CA SER A 476 -13.92 -16.22 -10.36
C SER A 476 -13.10 -16.08 -9.07
N THR A 477 -11.80 -16.40 -9.08
CA THR A 477 -10.92 -16.18 -7.92
C THR A 477 -10.52 -14.73 -7.78
N VAL A 478 -10.13 -14.08 -8.88
CA VAL A 478 -9.75 -12.66 -8.91
C VAL A 478 -10.91 -11.77 -8.44
N ALA A 479 -12.14 -12.02 -8.91
CA ALA A 479 -13.34 -11.29 -8.47
C ALA A 479 -13.63 -11.49 -6.98
N LEU A 480 -13.50 -12.72 -6.46
CA LEU A 480 -13.66 -12.98 -5.02
C LEU A 480 -12.60 -12.25 -4.19
N VAL A 481 -11.35 -12.25 -4.65
CA VAL A 481 -10.26 -11.55 -3.96
C VAL A 481 -10.47 -10.03 -3.98
N ALA A 482 -10.87 -9.47 -5.13
CA ALA A 482 -11.11 -8.04 -5.26
C ALA A 482 -12.27 -7.58 -4.35
N LYS A 483 -13.36 -8.36 -4.25
CA LYS A 483 -14.44 -8.13 -3.27
C LYS A 483 -13.92 -8.15 -1.83
N GLY A 484 -13.11 -9.15 -1.46
CA GLY A 484 -12.55 -9.24 -0.11
C GLY A 484 -11.61 -8.08 0.25
N LEU A 485 -10.80 -7.62 -0.70
CA LEU A 485 -9.96 -6.44 -0.50
C LEU A 485 -10.80 -5.16 -0.43
N GLN A 486 -11.89 -5.05 -1.19
CA GLN A 486 -12.84 -3.93 -1.08
C GLN A 486 -13.50 -3.89 0.31
N ASP A 487 -14.01 -5.02 0.80
CA ASP A 487 -14.66 -5.12 2.12
C ASP A 487 -13.68 -4.78 3.27
N GLN A 488 -12.45 -5.28 3.16
CA GLN A 488 -11.38 -4.91 4.09
C GLN A 488 -10.95 -3.44 3.94
N SER A 489 -11.08 -2.81 2.77
CA SER A 489 -10.68 -1.40 2.54
C SER A 489 -11.55 -0.36 3.25
N GLN A 490 -12.74 -0.75 3.73
CA GLN A 490 -13.58 0.04 4.63
C GLN A 490 -13.03 0.07 6.06
N ASN A 491 -12.22 -0.92 6.43
CA ASN A 491 -11.66 -1.10 7.76
C ASN A 491 -10.15 -0.78 7.81
N CYS A 492 -9.41 -1.09 6.75
CA CYS A 492 -7.96 -1.18 6.74
C CYS A 492 -7.39 -0.50 5.50
N TYR A 493 -6.55 0.51 5.71
CA TYR A 493 -5.91 1.24 4.61
C TYR A 493 -5.03 0.34 3.75
N LEU A 494 -4.35 -0.64 4.35
CA LEU A 494 -3.52 -1.62 3.62
C LEU A 494 -4.31 -2.36 2.52
N ALA A 495 -5.56 -2.73 2.78
CA ALA A 495 -6.40 -3.43 1.81
C ALA A 495 -6.71 -2.58 0.57
N ARG A 496 -6.90 -1.26 0.75
CA ARG A 496 -7.13 -0.31 -0.35
C ARG A 496 -5.94 -0.23 -1.30
N LEU A 497 -4.73 -0.12 -0.73
CA LEU A 497 -3.48 -0.11 -1.48
C LEU A 497 -3.27 -1.41 -2.28
N VAL A 498 -3.47 -2.56 -1.63
CA VAL A 498 -3.37 -3.87 -2.30
C VAL A 498 -4.42 -4.01 -3.40
N LEU A 499 -5.65 -3.55 -3.17
CA LEU A 499 -6.71 -3.56 -4.19
C LEU A 499 -6.29 -2.76 -5.42
N ARG A 500 -5.79 -1.52 -5.28
CA ARG A 500 -5.38 -0.68 -6.41
C ARG A 500 -4.27 -1.34 -7.25
N ILE A 501 -3.27 -1.95 -6.61
CA ILE A 501 -2.18 -2.66 -7.32
C ILE A 501 -2.69 -3.96 -7.96
N LEU A 502 -3.69 -4.63 -7.36
CA LEU A 502 -4.36 -5.75 -7.99
C LEU A 502 -5.18 -5.29 -9.22
N LYS A 503 -5.92 -4.17 -9.15
CA LYS A 503 -6.68 -3.60 -10.29
C LYS A 503 -5.76 -3.39 -11.50
N SER A 504 -4.57 -2.81 -11.32
CA SER A 504 -3.59 -2.61 -12.40
C SER A 504 -2.96 -3.92 -12.93
N SER A 505 -3.01 -5.01 -12.17
CA SER A 505 -2.41 -6.31 -12.52
C SER A 505 -3.37 -7.29 -13.22
N VAL A 506 -4.66 -6.97 -13.29
CA VAL A 506 -5.72 -7.85 -13.85
C VAL A 506 -5.80 -7.79 -15.39
N GLY A 507 -5.17 -6.80 -16.02
CA GLY A 507 -5.14 -6.63 -17.47
C GLY A 507 -6.43 -6.04 -18.05
N ASN A 508 -6.31 -5.27 -19.13
CA ASN A 508 -7.42 -4.48 -19.68
C ASN A 508 -8.64 -5.33 -20.08
N GLU A 509 -8.42 -6.55 -20.59
CA GLU A 509 -9.50 -7.45 -21.00
C GLU A 509 -10.35 -7.97 -19.83
N ASN A 510 -9.83 -7.96 -18.60
CA ASN A 510 -10.51 -8.49 -17.41
C ASN A 510 -10.96 -7.39 -16.43
N GLN A 511 -10.75 -6.10 -16.74
CA GLN A 511 -11.23 -4.98 -15.91
C GLN A 511 -12.75 -5.00 -15.67
N PHE A 512 -13.54 -5.67 -16.51
CA PHE A 512 -14.98 -5.82 -16.28
C PHE A 512 -15.33 -6.53 -14.96
N LEU A 513 -14.41 -7.35 -14.41
CA LEU A 513 -14.56 -8.00 -13.11
C LEU A 513 -14.56 -7.02 -11.92
N LEU A 514 -14.09 -5.80 -12.15
CA LEU A 514 -13.83 -4.78 -11.11
C LEU A 514 -14.88 -3.66 -11.13
N LYS A 515 -15.70 -3.56 -12.19
CA LYS A 515 -16.65 -2.44 -12.42
C LYS A 515 -17.70 -2.24 -11.34
N GLU A 516 -18.11 -3.30 -10.65
CA GLU A 516 -19.06 -3.17 -9.52
C GLU A 516 -18.38 -2.57 -8.28
N LEU A 517 -17.05 -2.61 -8.21
CA LEU A 517 -16.23 -2.09 -7.12
C LEU A 517 -15.87 -0.60 -7.28
N ASP A 518 -15.99 -0.05 -8.49
CA ASP A 518 -15.59 1.32 -8.86
C ASP A 518 -16.69 2.39 -8.59
N ASN A 519 -17.69 2.07 -7.75
CA ASN A 519 -18.88 2.92 -7.52
C ASN A 519 -18.76 3.90 -6.33
N GLU A 520 -17.58 4.01 -5.71
CA GLU A 520 -17.32 5.00 -4.66
C GLU A 520 -16.61 6.22 -5.26
N GLU A 521 -17.10 7.43 -4.95
CA GLU A 521 -16.37 8.67 -5.27
C GLU A 521 -15.10 8.72 -4.40
N GLU A 522 -13.96 8.33 -4.96
CA GLU A 522 -12.67 8.34 -4.28
C GLU A 522 -12.26 9.79 -3.95
N ASP A 523 -12.03 10.08 -2.66
CA ASP A 523 -11.49 11.37 -2.19
C ASP A 523 -10.00 11.45 -2.59
N GLU A 524 -9.75 11.95 -3.80
CA GLU A 524 -8.40 12.06 -4.38
C GLU A 524 -7.41 12.81 -3.47
N GLU A 525 -7.87 13.80 -2.69
CA GLU A 525 -7.01 14.58 -1.79
C GLU A 525 -6.60 13.71 -0.60
N ALA A 526 -7.55 12.99 0.01
CA ALA A 526 -7.27 12.03 1.06
C ALA A 526 -6.37 10.88 0.56
N GLU A 527 -6.59 10.36 -0.65
CA GLU A 527 -5.78 9.27 -1.19
C GLU A 527 -4.34 9.71 -1.43
N ARG A 528 -4.10 10.86 -2.08
CA ARG A 528 -2.74 11.41 -2.29
C ARG A 528 -1.98 11.60 -0.97
N VAL A 529 -2.63 12.20 0.03
CA VAL A 529 -2.04 12.43 1.36
C VAL A 529 -1.72 11.11 2.08
N MET A 530 -2.52 10.08 1.87
CA MET A 530 -2.31 8.75 2.44
C MET A 530 -1.19 7.98 1.72
N GLU A 531 -1.09 8.09 0.39
CA GLU A 531 -0.01 7.47 -0.40
C GLU A 531 1.37 8.03 -0.05
N GLU A 532 1.48 9.35 0.14
CA GLU A 532 2.73 10.01 0.58
C GLU A 532 3.19 9.54 1.97
N GLN A 533 2.30 8.89 2.74
CA GLN A 533 2.56 8.44 4.10
C GLN A 533 2.83 6.93 4.20
N VAL A 534 2.84 6.19 3.08
CA VAL A 534 3.17 4.76 3.06
C VAL A 534 4.67 4.58 3.30
N LYS A 535 5.02 3.69 4.23
CA LYS A 535 6.38 3.27 4.55
C LYS A 535 6.36 1.77 4.81
N SER A 536 6.37 1.00 3.74
CA SER A 536 6.03 -0.42 3.79
C SER A 536 7.13 -1.26 3.15
N SER A 537 7.85 -2.06 3.94
CA SER A 537 8.76 -3.07 3.39
C SER A 537 8.04 -4.35 2.97
N TRP A 538 6.74 -4.51 3.25
CA TRP A 538 6.03 -5.72 2.85
C TRP A 538 6.06 -5.92 1.32
N PRO A 539 6.68 -7.00 0.80
CA PRO A 539 6.63 -7.31 -0.61
C PRO A 539 5.36 -8.07 -0.94
N ILE A 540 4.64 -7.59 -1.96
CA ILE A 540 3.46 -8.23 -2.52
C ILE A 540 3.78 -8.73 -3.93
N ASP A 541 2.94 -9.61 -4.48
CA ASP A 541 3.16 -10.17 -5.82
C ASP A 541 4.50 -10.94 -5.99
N LEU A 542 4.89 -11.67 -4.94
CA LEU A 542 6.03 -12.59 -4.93
C LEU A 542 5.59 -14.03 -5.28
N GLU A 543 6.34 -14.66 -6.18
CA GLU A 543 6.07 -16.02 -6.66
C GLU A 543 6.87 -17.10 -5.92
N TRP A 544 8.09 -16.78 -5.44
CA TRP A 544 8.94 -17.67 -4.65
C TRP A 544 9.86 -16.88 -3.71
N ILE A 545 10.61 -17.58 -2.86
CA ILE A 545 11.34 -17.00 -1.72
C ILE A 545 12.59 -16.19 -2.16
N ASP A 546 13.23 -16.62 -3.24
CA ASP A 546 14.51 -16.09 -3.76
C ASP A 546 14.32 -15.05 -4.90
N VAL A 547 13.20 -14.32 -4.88
CA VAL A 547 12.98 -13.15 -5.73
C VAL A 547 13.49 -11.92 -4.99
N ASP A 548 14.20 -11.00 -5.67
CA ASP A 548 14.54 -9.67 -5.14
C ASP A 548 13.27 -8.95 -4.63
N PRO A 549 13.05 -8.84 -3.30
CA PRO A 549 11.80 -8.36 -2.75
C PRO A 549 11.67 -6.85 -2.90
N GLU A 550 12.78 -6.11 -3.06
CA GLU A 550 12.79 -4.65 -3.08
C GLU A 550 11.94 -4.10 -4.25
N LYS A 551 11.99 -4.73 -5.42
CA LYS A 551 11.17 -4.34 -6.58
C LYS A 551 9.67 -4.60 -6.40
N LYS A 552 9.29 -5.35 -5.36
CA LYS A 552 7.94 -5.84 -5.11
C LYS A 552 7.36 -5.36 -3.77
N ARG A 553 8.13 -4.56 -3.02
CA ARG A 553 7.63 -3.79 -1.87
C ARG A 553 6.45 -2.92 -2.25
N LEU A 554 5.48 -2.84 -1.35
CA LEU A 554 4.27 -2.04 -1.50
C LEU A 554 4.58 -0.58 -1.81
N ASP A 555 5.55 0.04 -1.12
CA ASP A 555 5.96 1.43 -1.33
C ASP A 555 6.48 1.68 -2.76
N ASN A 556 7.37 0.82 -3.25
CA ASN A 556 7.93 0.88 -4.60
C ASN A 556 6.89 0.59 -5.69
N LEU A 557 5.89 -0.27 -5.42
CA LEU A 557 4.81 -0.55 -6.36
C LEU A 557 3.84 0.63 -6.49
N ILE A 558 3.43 1.25 -5.37
CA ILE A 558 2.61 2.48 -5.38
C ILE A 558 3.33 3.59 -6.13
N ARG A 559 4.64 3.77 -5.90
CA ARG A 559 5.44 4.77 -6.61
C ARG A 559 5.46 4.53 -8.13
N ARG A 560 5.50 3.27 -8.58
CA ARG A 560 5.37 2.92 -10.01
C ARG A 560 3.98 3.14 -10.56
N THR A 561 2.92 2.96 -9.78
CA THR A 561 1.56 3.34 -10.18
C THR A 561 1.50 4.85 -10.46
N LYS A 562 2.14 5.70 -9.64
CA LYS A 562 2.31 7.13 -9.94
C LYS A 562 3.07 7.37 -11.25
N GLU A 563 4.20 6.69 -11.46
CA GLU A 563 5.01 6.78 -12.69
C GLU A 563 4.22 6.38 -13.97
N LEU A 564 3.12 5.64 -13.83
CA LEU A 564 2.21 5.25 -14.92
C LEU A 564 0.96 6.14 -15.05
N GLU A 565 0.61 6.92 -14.03
CA GLU A 565 -0.52 7.86 -14.04
C GLU A 565 -0.12 9.27 -14.48
N PHE A 566 1.16 9.62 -14.41
CA PHE A 566 1.68 10.82 -15.06
C PHE A 566 1.87 10.58 -16.56
N ASP A 567 0.88 10.97 -17.36
CA ASP A 567 1.17 11.51 -18.70
C ASP A 567 2.30 12.54 -18.56
N GLU A 568 3.42 12.33 -19.25
CA GLU A 568 4.63 13.16 -19.15
C GLU A 568 4.26 14.64 -19.23
N VAL A 569 4.37 15.39 -18.12
CA VAL A 569 4.11 16.83 -18.14
C VAL A 569 5.18 17.48 -19.03
N PRO A 570 4.82 18.02 -20.21
CA PRO A 570 5.81 18.40 -21.20
C PRO A 570 6.57 19.64 -20.73
N LEU A 571 7.83 19.43 -20.32
CA LEU A 571 8.69 20.52 -19.85
C LEU A 571 9.15 21.38 -21.02
N ILE A 572 8.58 22.58 -21.14
CA ILE A 572 8.96 23.58 -22.15
C ILE A 572 9.70 24.75 -21.47
N CYS A 573 10.98 24.89 -21.74
CA CYS A 573 11.82 25.97 -21.23
C CYS A 573 11.78 27.18 -22.17
N ILE A 574 11.27 28.33 -21.70
CA ILE A 574 11.34 29.61 -22.44
C ILE A 574 12.50 30.44 -21.85
N THR A 575 13.66 30.37 -22.50
CA THR A 575 14.89 31.02 -22.05
C THR A 575 14.78 32.56 -22.19
N SER A 576 14.97 33.28 -21.08
CA SER A 576 15.11 34.74 -21.03
C SER A 576 16.57 35.17 -20.78
N SER A 577 17.31 34.37 -20.01
CA SER A 577 18.78 34.33 -19.97
C SER A 577 19.27 33.07 -20.70
N PHE A 578 20.47 33.13 -21.31
CA PHE A 578 21.17 32.04 -22.03
C PHE A 578 21.48 30.77 -21.20
N SER A 579 20.68 30.41 -20.19
CA SER A 579 21.02 29.48 -19.13
C SER A 579 21.38 28.09 -19.66
N ASP A 580 22.62 27.67 -19.39
CA ASP A 580 23.14 26.34 -19.69
C ASP A 580 22.26 25.23 -19.06
N GLY A 581 21.66 25.50 -17.90
CA GLY A 581 20.80 24.57 -17.16
C GLY A 581 19.42 24.34 -17.78
N ASP A 582 19.02 25.12 -18.78
CA ASP A 582 17.72 24.95 -19.45
C ASP A 582 17.71 23.71 -20.38
N TYR A 583 18.87 23.07 -20.59
CA TYR A 583 19.12 21.94 -21.50
C TYR A 583 19.45 20.62 -20.78
N GLN A 584 19.25 20.54 -19.46
CA GLN A 584 19.49 19.33 -18.68
C GLN A 584 18.41 19.18 -17.59
N ALA A 585 18.00 17.95 -17.29
CA ALA A 585 17.11 17.65 -16.18
C ALA A 585 17.62 18.17 -14.81
N ILE A 586 18.94 18.34 -14.63
CA ILE A 586 19.56 18.67 -13.34
C ILE A 586 19.35 20.16 -12.96
N ALA A 587 18.49 20.41 -11.97
CA ALA A 587 18.28 21.73 -11.40
C ALA A 587 19.09 21.94 -10.10
N GLY A 588 19.55 23.17 -9.85
CA GLY A 588 20.32 23.51 -8.65
C GLY A 588 19.78 24.75 -7.94
N ALA A 589 19.43 24.62 -6.66
CA ALA A 589 18.87 25.70 -5.85
C ALA A 589 19.64 25.91 -4.54
N THR A 590 19.94 27.16 -4.18
CA THR A 590 20.62 27.49 -2.92
C THR A 590 19.61 27.93 -1.87
N GLY A 591 19.56 27.22 -0.73
CA GLY A 591 18.66 27.53 0.37
C GLY A 591 18.90 28.93 0.93
N SER A 592 17.86 29.76 0.96
CA SER A 592 17.97 31.19 1.31
C SER A 592 18.52 31.42 2.73
N LYS A 593 18.15 30.55 3.67
CA LYS A 593 18.53 30.60 5.10
C LYS A 593 19.88 29.95 5.42
N ASN A 594 20.14 28.73 4.92
CA ASN A 594 21.31 27.92 5.27
C ASN A 594 22.48 28.03 4.27
N LYS A 595 22.26 28.64 3.10
CA LYS A 595 23.21 28.73 1.97
C LYS A 595 23.70 27.36 1.45
N VAL A 596 22.97 26.28 1.74
CA VAL A 596 23.27 24.95 1.19
C VAL A 596 22.75 24.88 -0.24
N LYS A 597 23.57 24.40 -1.18
CA LYS A 597 23.15 24.11 -2.55
C LYS A 597 22.53 22.71 -2.58
N HIS A 598 21.25 22.64 -2.94
CA HIS A 598 20.53 21.41 -3.22
C HIS A 598 20.56 21.16 -4.73
N ILE A 599 20.71 19.89 -5.12
CA ILE A 599 20.61 19.42 -6.50
C ILE A 599 19.32 18.61 -6.59
N LEU A 600 18.53 18.88 -7.62
CA LEU A 600 17.30 18.18 -7.95
C LEU A 600 17.51 17.48 -9.29
N VAL A 601 17.17 16.20 -9.36
CA VAL A 601 17.27 15.38 -10.58
C VAL A 601 15.89 14.78 -10.84
N PRO A 602 14.96 15.52 -11.46
CA PRO A 602 13.60 15.08 -11.76
C PRO A 602 13.46 13.97 -12.83
N ASP A 603 14.55 13.38 -13.33
CA ASP A 603 14.59 12.36 -14.40
C ASP A 603 13.80 12.71 -15.70
N VAL A 604 13.48 14.00 -15.90
CA VAL A 604 12.77 14.55 -17.07
C VAL A 604 13.60 15.69 -17.66
N ASP A 605 14.02 15.53 -18.92
CA ASP A 605 14.65 16.58 -19.72
C ASP A 605 13.61 17.53 -20.34
N ALA A 606 14.03 18.74 -20.69
CA ALA A 606 13.17 19.69 -21.38
C ALA A 606 12.87 19.24 -22.83
N GLY A 607 11.61 18.82 -23.09
CA GLY A 607 11.17 18.39 -24.42
C GLY A 607 11.20 19.50 -25.48
N LEU A 608 11.22 20.77 -25.07
CA LEU A 608 11.46 21.91 -25.95
C LEU A 608 12.12 23.07 -25.20
N VAL A 609 13.20 23.62 -25.77
CA VAL A 609 13.81 24.88 -25.29
C VAL A 609 13.63 25.97 -26.36
N MET A 610 12.78 26.96 -26.08
CA MET A 610 12.41 28.02 -27.02
C MET A 610 13.39 29.20 -26.95
N GLN A 611 14.16 29.40 -28.01
CA GLN A 611 15.09 30.52 -28.17
C GLN A 611 14.47 31.67 -28.98
N ASP A 612 13.93 32.70 -28.31
CA ASP A 612 13.51 33.96 -28.98
C ASP A 612 14.46 35.11 -28.59
N MET A 613 15.08 35.77 -29.56
CA MET A 613 15.96 36.93 -29.31
C MET A 613 15.23 38.12 -28.64
N ARG A 614 13.89 38.15 -28.65
CA ARG A 614 13.07 39.18 -28.01
C ARG A 614 12.91 38.93 -26.51
N SER A 615 12.80 37.68 -26.05
CA SER A 615 12.63 37.34 -24.61
C SER A 615 13.84 37.78 -23.77
N THR A 616 14.98 38.00 -24.42
CA THR A 616 16.25 38.32 -23.77
C THR A 616 16.54 39.82 -23.70
N THR A 617 15.73 40.65 -24.37
CA THR A 617 15.90 42.12 -24.38
C THR A 617 15.72 42.78 -23.02
N THR A 618 14.97 42.13 -22.12
CA THR A 618 14.73 42.56 -20.73
C THR A 618 15.77 42.03 -19.74
N THR A 619 16.64 41.11 -20.14
CA THR A 619 17.61 40.48 -19.25
C THR A 619 18.77 41.43 -18.95
N PRO A 620 19.10 41.71 -17.68
CA PRO A 620 20.20 42.61 -17.33
C PRO A 620 21.52 42.22 -18.00
N GLN A 621 22.18 43.19 -18.65
CA GLN A 621 23.42 42.96 -19.40
C GLN A 621 24.50 42.22 -18.59
N LYS A 622 24.56 42.45 -17.27
CA LYS A 622 25.47 41.74 -16.37
C LYS A 622 25.20 40.23 -16.33
N ILE A 623 23.94 39.81 -16.19
CA ILE A 623 23.52 38.40 -16.17
C ILE A 623 23.77 37.79 -17.55
N TRP A 624 23.33 38.49 -18.60
CA TRP A 624 23.49 38.10 -20.00
C TRP A 624 24.95 37.82 -20.40
N LEU A 625 25.89 38.67 -19.99
CA LEU A 625 27.33 38.47 -20.22
C LEU A 625 27.92 37.38 -19.32
N SER A 626 27.45 37.25 -18.07
CA SER A 626 27.88 36.20 -17.15
C SER A 626 27.58 34.81 -17.71
N THR A 627 26.37 34.57 -18.23
CA THR A 627 26.06 33.26 -18.82
C THR A 627 26.93 32.95 -20.04
N ALA A 628 27.20 33.93 -20.91
CA ALA A 628 28.06 33.71 -22.08
C ALA A 628 29.50 33.29 -21.75
N ILE A 629 30.10 33.82 -20.67
CA ILE A 629 31.45 33.39 -20.23
C ILE A 629 31.43 32.02 -19.53
N ARG A 630 30.30 31.56 -19.00
CA ARG A 630 30.15 30.21 -18.44
C ARG A 630 30.15 29.13 -19.53
N SER A 631 29.49 29.36 -20.66
CA SER A 631 29.51 28.41 -21.78
C SER A 631 30.91 28.28 -22.41
N VAL A 632 31.70 29.38 -22.46
CA VAL A 632 33.12 29.34 -22.86
C VAL A 632 33.94 28.48 -21.88
N ASP A 633 33.71 28.61 -20.59
CA ASP A 633 34.36 27.82 -19.53
C ASP A 633 33.99 26.33 -19.62
N HIS A 634 32.76 25.98 -19.98
CA HIS A 634 32.40 24.59 -20.29
C HIS A 634 33.15 24.06 -21.54
N CYS A 635 33.16 24.80 -22.66
CA CYS A 635 33.91 24.37 -23.86
C CYS A 635 35.40 24.13 -23.56
N VAL A 636 36.05 25.06 -22.86
CA VAL A 636 37.48 24.94 -22.54
C VAL A 636 37.74 23.82 -21.54
N GLU A 637 36.95 23.67 -20.47
CA GLU A 637 37.12 22.59 -19.50
C GLU A 637 36.91 21.21 -20.12
N THR A 638 35.90 21.05 -20.98
CA THR A 638 35.65 19.81 -21.71
C THR A 638 36.82 19.47 -22.63
N SER A 639 37.26 20.37 -23.53
CA SER A 639 38.38 20.08 -24.44
C SER A 639 39.75 20.02 -23.76
N CYS A 640 39.90 20.60 -22.56
CA CYS A 640 41.10 20.47 -21.75
C CYS A 640 41.07 19.25 -20.80
N PHE A 641 39.97 18.47 -20.75
CA PHE A 641 39.89 17.31 -19.88
C PHE A 641 40.83 16.19 -20.33
N LEU A 642 41.47 15.49 -19.38
CA LEU A 642 42.45 14.44 -19.68
C LEU A 642 41.88 13.23 -20.45
N GLN A 643 40.55 13.10 -20.45
CA GLN A 643 39.80 12.06 -21.18
C GLN A 643 38.73 12.72 -22.09
N SER A 644 39.04 13.87 -22.72
CA SER A 644 38.17 14.44 -23.76
C SER A 644 38.03 13.46 -24.94
N ASN A 645 36.95 13.61 -25.71
CA ASN A 645 36.66 12.81 -26.90
C ASN A 645 36.41 13.71 -28.13
N ASP A 646 36.58 13.16 -29.33
CA ASP A 646 36.53 13.95 -30.56
C ASP A 646 35.14 14.56 -30.87
N ASP A 647 34.05 13.98 -30.37
CA ASP A 647 32.70 14.57 -30.49
C ASP A 647 32.54 15.81 -29.58
N ALA A 648 33.09 15.76 -28.37
CA ALA A 648 33.14 16.88 -27.45
C ALA A 648 33.99 18.04 -28.04
N ASP A 649 35.20 17.73 -28.51
CA ASP A 649 36.12 18.69 -29.12
C ASP A 649 35.52 19.33 -30.39
N ALA A 650 34.83 18.54 -31.24
CA ALA A 650 34.19 19.05 -32.45
C ALA A 650 33.01 20.01 -32.16
N ARG A 651 32.29 19.81 -31.05
CA ARG A 651 31.20 20.69 -30.60
C ARG A 651 31.70 21.96 -29.95
N ALA A 652 32.71 21.86 -29.08
CA ALA A 652 33.38 22.99 -28.45
C ALA A 652 33.98 23.97 -29.49
N ALA A 653 34.34 23.48 -30.68
CA ALA A 653 34.98 24.23 -31.76
C ALA A 653 34.04 25.01 -32.71
N LYS A 654 32.78 25.29 -32.38
CA LYS A 654 31.85 26.02 -33.28
C LYS A 654 31.90 27.55 -33.12
N ASP A 655 31.67 28.27 -34.22
CA ASP A 655 31.86 29.74 -34.35
C ASP A 655 30.65 30.57 -33.86
N LEU A 656 30.88 31.82 -33.42
CA LEU A 656 29.95 32.60 -32.58
C LEU A 656 29.84 34.10 -32.96
N GLU A 657 28.88 34.46 -33.82
CA GLU A 657 28.62 35.86 -34.24
C GLU A 657 27.16 36.29 -33.98
N ALA A 658 26.92 37.50 -33.48
CA ALA A 658 25.59 38.03 -33.12
C ALA A 658 24.78 37.21 -32.06
N ARG A 659 23.65 37.77 -31.58
CA ARG A 659 22.95 37.27 -30.36
C ARG A 659 22.33 35.87 -30.52
N HIS A 660 21.92 35.47 -31.73
CA HIS A 660 21.32 34.16 -31.96
C HIS A 660 22.37 33.03 -31.98
N LEU A 661 23.51 33.19 -32.66
CA LEU A 661 24.56 32.16 -32.61
C LEU A 661 25.18 32.04 -31.19
N ARG A 662 25.10 33.08 -30.36
CA ARG A 662 25.45 32.97 -28.93
C ARG A 662 24.49 32.05 -28.16
N GLN A 663 23.21 31.92 -28.57
CA GLN A 663 22.30 30.90 -28.01
C GLN A 663 22.71 29.51 -28.51
N THR A 664 23.17 29.39 -29.76
CA THR A 664 23.72 28.14 -30.32
C THR A 664 25.02 27.70 -29.62
N GLY A 665 25.88 28.65 -29.22
CA GLY A 665 27.12 28.36 -28.49
C GLY A 665 26.90 27.66 -27.16
N VAL A 666 25.89 28.09 -26.39
CA VAL A 666 25.42 27.41 -25.17
C VAL A 666 25.00 25.97 -25.47
N VAL A 667 24.17 25.78 -26.52
CA VAL A 667 23.67 24.45 -26.91
C VAL A 667 24.83 23.51 -27.26
N GLU A 668 25.83 24.00 -27.99
CA GLU A 668 26.98 23.16 -28.38
C GLU A 668 27.94 22.91 -27.21
N ALA A 669 28.14 23.89 -26.31
CA ALA A 669 28.86 23.69 -25.05
C ALA A 669 28.19 22.62 -24.18
N MET A 670 26.87 22.68 -24.01
CA MET A 670 26.12 21.71 -23.22
C MET A 670 26.04 20.33 -23.89
N ARG A 671 25.99 20.26 -25.23
CA ARG A 671 26.15 18.99 -25.95
C ARG A 671 27.56 18.40 -25.80
N ALA A 672 28.60 19.23 -25.68
CA ALA A 672 29.97 18.78 -25.40
C ALA A 672 30.12 18.24 -23.97
N VAL A 673 29.45 18.84 -22.98
CA VAL A 673 29.35 18.29 -21.61
C VAL A 673 28.56 16.97 -21.61
N SER A 674 27.44 16.93 -22.31
CA SER A 674 26.56 15.75 -22.39
C SER A 674 27.11 14.59 -23.23
N SER A 675 28.29 14.70 -23.87
CA SER A 675 28.97 13.58 -24.53
C SER A 675 29.78 12.69 -23.56
N GLY A 676 29.62 12.89 -22.25
CA GLY A 676 30.25 12.07 -21.20
C GLY A 676 31.60 12.59 -20.71
N VAL A 677 32.03 13.80 -21.11
CA VAL A 677 33.28 14.41 -20.65
C VAL A 677 33.03 15.24 -19.38
N LEU A 678 33.80 14.96 -18.33
CA LEU A 678 33.72 15.69 -17.07
C LEU A 678 34.36 17.09 -17.16
N LEU A 679 33.88 18.01 -16.33
CA LEU A 679 34.38 19.38 -16.23
C LEU A 679 35.44 19.50 -15.12
N GLY A 680 36.48 20.30 -15.37
CA GLY A 680 37.64 20.43 -14.49
C GLY A 680 37.51 21.44 -13.34
N ALA A 681 38.66 21.95 -12.91
CA ALA A 681 38.79 22.64 -11.63
C ALA A 681 38.16 24.04 -11.56
N SER A 682 38.06 24.77 -12.68
CA SER A 682 37.32 26.05 -12.75
C SER A 682 35.85 25.81 -12.42
N HIS A 683 35.25 24.80 -13.06
CA HIS A 683 33.87 24.40 -12.78
C HIS A 683 33.67 23.93 -11.34
N ALA A 684 34.53 23.04 -10.84
CA ALA A 684 34.43 22.49 -9.49
C ALA A 684 34.57 23.56 -8.40
N ILE A 685 35.52 24.50 -8.54
CA ILE A 685 35.70 25.61 -7.59
C ILE A 685 34.54 26.60 -7.69
N GLY A 686 34.07 26.93 -8.92
CA GLY A 686 32.90 27.79 -9.13
C GLY A 686 31.63 27.25 -8.45
N HIS A 687 31.45 25.93 -8.41
CA HIS A 687 30.33 25.29 -7.70
C HIS A 687 30.34 25.52 -6.17
N GLN A 688 31.52 25.64 -5.56
CA GLN A 688 31.67 25.94 -4.13
C GLN A 688 31.51 27.44 -3.81
N LEU A 689 31.78 28.32 -4.79
CA LEU A 689 31.67 29.77 -4.63
C LEU A 689 30.28 30.33 -4.94
N GLY A 690 29.49 29.67 -5.80
CA GLY A 690 28.12 30.07 -6.15
C GLY A 690 27.19 30.36 -4.95
N PRO A 691 27.20 29.55 -3.86
CA PRO A 691 26.42 29.82 -2.65
C PRO A 691 26.75 31.14 -1.94
N SER A 692 27.94 31.70 -2.19
CA SER A 692 28.41 33.00 -1.66
C SER A 692 27.97 34.19 -2.52
N ASN A 693 26.92 34.03 -3.34
CA ASN A 693 26.29 35.07 -4.15
C ASN A 693 27.20 35.67 -5.25
N VAL A 694 28.09 34.84 -5.81
CA VAL A 694 28.89 35.14 -7.01
C VAL A 694 28.37 34.28 -8.15
N GLY A 695 28.03 34.87 -9.30
CA GLY A 695 27.47 34.14 -10.43
C GLY A 695 28.49 33.19 -11.06
N HIS A 696 28.04 32.03 -11.55
CA HIS A 696 28.94 31.04 -12.16
C HIS A 696 29.84 31.63 -13.25
N GLY A 697 29.32 32.47 -14.13
CA GLY A 697 30.13 33.15 -15.14
C GLY A 697 31.14 34.16 -14.57
N GLU A 698 30.81 34.84 -13.46
CA GLU A 698 31.77 35.69 -12.75
C GLU A 698 32.91 34.86 -12.16
N THR A 699 32.60 33.67 -11.62
CA THR A 699 33.64 32.74 -11.17
C THR A 699 34.47 32.19 -12.34
N SER A 700 33.84 31.75 -13.42
CA SER A 700 34.51 31.23 -14.62
C SER A 700 35.48 32.25 -15.24
N GLY A 701 35.07 33.50 -15.38
CA GLY A 701 35.92 34.57 -15.94
C GLY A 701 37.18 34.89 -15.10
N ILE A 702 37.21 34.51 -13.83
CA ILE A 702 38.35 34.70 -12.92
C ILE A 702 39.17 33.40 -12.78
N LEU A 703 38.49 32.26 -12.66
CA LEU A 703 39.08 30.97 -12.35
C LEU A 703 39.70 30.32 -13.57
N LEU A 704 39.02 30.29 -14.73
CA LEU A 704 39.47 29.54 -15.90
C LEU A 704 40.90 29.90 -16.34
N PRO A 705 41.27 31.19 -16.54
CA PRO A 705 42.64 31.53 -16.95
C PRO A 705 43.67 31.18 -15.87
N THR A 706 43.27 31.22 -14.60
CA THR A 706 44.11 30.91 -13.44
C THR A 706 44.35 29.40 -13.32
N VAL A 707 43.33 28.58 -13.55
CA VAL A 707 43.38 27.11 -13.57
C VAL A 707 44.21 26.60 -14.74
N CYS A 708 44.00 27.11 -15.95
CA CYS A 708 44.81 26.76 -17.13
C CYS A 708 46.31 27.06 -16.89
N LYS A 709 46.63 28.25 -16.35
CA LYS A 709 47.99 28.63 -15.95
C LYS A 709 48.55 27.71 -14.87
N PHE A 710 47.79 27.39 -13.82
CA PHE A 710 48.22 26.49 -12.75
C PHE A 710 48.53 25.09 -13.28
N ASN A 711 47.63 24.50 -14.07
CA ASN A 711 47.82 23.17 -14.68
C ASN A 711 49.06 23.16 -15.58
N THR A 712 49.28 24.21 -16.38
CA THR A 712 50.49 24.40 -17.17
C THR A 712 51.75 24.49 -16.29
N CYS A 713 51.74 25.24 -15.19
CA CYS A 713 52.87 25.27 -14.24
C CYS A 713 53.10 23.91 -13.55
N LYS A 714 52.08 23.06 -13.42
CA LYS A 714 52.15 21.70 -12.83
C LYS A 714 52.38 20.58 -13.84
N ASN A 715 52.56 20.91 -15.13
CA ASN A 715 52.73 19.93 -16.22
C ASN A 715 51.53 18.98 -16.40
N VAL A 716 50.33 19.43 -16.03
CA VAL A 716 49.05 18.73 -16.23
C VAL A 716 48.38 19.30 -17.49
N ASN A 717 47.67 18.44 -18.24
CA ASN A 717 46.85 18.71 -19.44
C ASN A 717 47.40 19.70 -20.50
N LYS A 718 48.72 19.94 -20.53
CA LYS A 718 49.37 20.90 -21.44
C LYS A 718 49.07 20.67 -22.92
N ASP A 719 49.09 19.42 -23.38
CA ASP A 719 48.89 19.12 -24.79
C ASP A 719 47.42 19.30 -25.20
N TRP A 720 46.47 19.06 -24.29
CA TRP A 720 45.05 19.38 -24.45
C TRP A 720 44.79 20.89 -24.45
N GLN A 721 45.45 21.65 -23.57
CA GLN A 721 45.42 23.12 -23.62
C GLN A 721 46.01 23.64 -24.95
N ARG A 722 47.10 23.04 -25.44
CA ARG A 722 47.70 23.41 -26.74
C ARG A 722 46.76 23.11 -27.91
N ARG A 723 46.16 21.92 -27.96
CA ARG A 723 45.14 21.53 -28.94
C ARG A 723 43.95 22.50 -28.92
N THR A 724 43.47 22.88 -27.74
CA THR A 724 42.39 23.86 -27.57
C THR A 724 42.77 25.24 -28.13
N VAL A 725 44.00 25.70 -27.89
CA VAL A 725 44.54 26.97 -28.42
C VAL A 725 44.67 26.90 -29.95
N GLU A 726 45.20 25.80 -30.51
CA GLU A 726 45.34 25.57 -31.95
C GLU A 726 43.97 25.64 -32.65
N ILE A 727 42.98 24.88 -32.17
CA ILE A 727 41.58 24.88 -32.66
C ILE A 727 40.95 26.27 -32.58
N THR A 728 41.26 27.05 -31.54
CA THR A 728 40.73 28.41 -31.35
C THR A 728 41.37 29.40 -32.33
N LEU A 729 42.68 29.31 -32.55
CA LEU A 729 43.43 30.16 -33.49
C LEU A 729 43.11 29.87 -34.96
N GLU A 730 42.56 28.69 -35.26
CA GLU A 730 42.05 28.36 -36.60
C GLU A 730 40.75 29.10 -36.98
N LYS A 731 40.05 29.75 -36.04
CA LYS A 731 38.78 30.44 -36.34
C LYS A 731 39.02 31.80 -36.99
N ASP A 732 38.29 32.08 -38.07
CA ASP A 732 38.44 33.33 -38.84
C ASP A 732 38.10 34.57 -38.00
N THR A 733 37.12 34.45 -37.09
CA THR A 733 36.79 35.43 -36.05
C THR A 733 38.02 35.80 -35.20
N VAL A 734 38.81 34.80 -34.77
CA VAL A 734 40.04 35.00 -33.97
C VAL A 734 41.21 35.49 -34.83
N LYS A 735 41.33 35.00 -36.06
CA LYS A 735 42.29 35.49 -37.07
C LYS A 735 42.02 36.93 -37.51
N SER A 736 40.83 37.49 -37.27
CA SER A 736 40.51 38.89 -37.54
C SER A 736 40.96 39.85 -36.42
N LEU A 737 41.23 39.34 -35.21
CA LEU A 737 41.63 40.18 -34.07
C LEU A 737 43.05 40.77 -34.24
N PRO A 738 43.32 41.97 -33.69
CA PRO A 738 44.68 42.52 -33.62
C PRO A 738 45.68 41.56 -32.95
N ALA A 739 46.94 41.54 -33.41
CA ALA A 739 47.93 40.54 -33.00
C ALA A 739 48.25 40.59 -31.48
N ASP A 740 48.21 41.77 -30.89
CA ASP A 740 48.32 42.04 -29.45
C ASP A 740 47.17 41.41 -28.63
N LYS A 741 46.05 41.07 -29.26
CA LYS A 741 44.89 40.40 -28.63
C LYS A 741 44.81 38.90 -28.89
N ARG A 742 45.79 38.30 -29.59
CA ARG A 742 45.85 36.85 -29.86
C ARG A 742 46.71 36.07 -28.87
N ALA A 743 47.39 36.76 -27.94
CA ALA A 743 48.43 36.18 -27.08
C ALA A 743 48.23 36.45 -25.57
N SER A 744 47.03 36.87 -25.16
CA SER A 744 46.64 37.17 -23.77
C SER A 744 45.69 36.10 -23.21
#